data_AF-A0A4R4VZ41-F1
#
_entry.id   AF-A0A4R4VZ41-F1
#
_cell.length_a   1.000
_cell.length_b   1.000
_cell.length_c   1.000
_cell.angle_alpha   90.00
_cell.angle_beta   90.00
_cell.angle_gamma   90.00
#
_symmetry.space_group_name_H-M   'P 1'
#
loop_
_entity.id
_entity.type
_entity.pdbx_description
1 polymer ?
#
loop_
_entity_poly.entity_id
_entity_poly.type
_entity_poly.pdbx_seq_one_letter_code
_entity_poly.pdbx_strand_id
1 'polypeptide(L)'
;MTGFHGRVALVTGGAGSVGARIVRSLAEAGARVIVNCFHSYDEARALAAELGDGVEVIRASVARPDQVRRMFDQVNATHGQLDLLVNNAAGGTFAAWDELTEEHLDQAFDVNVKGALWCAKEARPLLARSGAGCIVNVSSLGALYAPANYLPIGLSKAALEALTRYLAAEFAPDGIRVNTASVALMDNPVGRMFPGFESVSDNLVAATPLGRLATPDDLADLVLLLASSGAGWITGQTVVADGGMSLQRRATSPDPEPKPEPEPEPGPEPEPGPESRAQPEPEPEPEPRPEPRRRPAPATYSDQDADPIAVVGMGLAVPGASDPDGFWALLMEGAELFVDVPADRWSMAGFHDDDPSAADKTYQRRSGFITGFTPHSKLAAERPDGGLDFTTLWLRHSVHQALDGVARRDGDTYTACFGFTPDGSQHLQEALIREELGEVPDSVLWHGDATRSQPFPHRIGAGAIEGLLPAGTRLLMVDTACSSSLYAIDLGLRDLLSGRADVAVCGGAFALVPSGSVLFSKLYGLSRSGEVRALDRTADGVLFSDGAGAVVLKRLSRALADGDTVYGLIAGVGLSADGKGKAIYAPSSAGQELSVARALDKSGVEAGEVDWVIAHATGTPAGDEAEFLSLRAAYAGTHPVQVTSNKSLIGHTGWAAGVVSVIHALLGLRHEVIPAQHRFSAAPDSFGLESCNLEIPARPVPWPARPDRPRTVAVSGFGFGGTNAHLLIQEFRPGRRGKAGYGAGTGEPMVIVGWSAHVPGAEGNAQVAEWAQGRHILPNSFGDGYPSPPFARLRLPASTIRATDRTQLMIIECMHRMDPRIRELCRRHSRKTGVVVGHTGPTRNAVLYAIRAHLDELDRQAVPNARELRERVTGLIAEPDEDSFPGEMPNVIPARLCSYFDLRGLNIAVDGGGASLADAFEVAERYLDFGDVDVVLAAGSNGNSLTSWGRLLGGGEIGEGTFLFAITRKSLALAEGLPVLAEVSVESAVEEMLEAIA
;
A
#
# COMPACT_ATOMS: atom_id res chain seq x y z
N MET A 1 -39.05 -33.02 -8.62
CA MET A 1 -37.60 -33.30 -8.60
C MET A 1 -37.13 -33.38 -7.15
N THR A 2 -37.18 -34.56 -6.53
CA THR A 2 -36.67 -34.78 -5.16
C THR A 2 -35.19 -35.17 -5.26
N GLY A 3 -34.26 -34.22 -5.14
CA GLY A 3 -32.84 -34.54 -5.37
C GLY A 3 -31.79 -33.61 -4.79
N PHE A 4 -32.16 -32.47 -4.19
CA PHE A 4 -31.19 -31.49 -3.69
C PHE A 4 -31.04 -31.48 -2.17
N HIS A 5 -31.80 -32.32 -1.45
CA HIS A 5 -31.75 -32.38 0.00
C HIS A 5 -30.33 -32.65 0.51
N GLY A 6 -29.78 -31.71 1.29
CA GLY A 6 -28.44 -31.80 1.87
C GLY A 6 -27.29 -31.50 0.92
N ARG A 7 -27.56 -31.11 -0.34
CA ARG A 7 -26.53 -30.61 -1.27
C ARG A 7 -26.22 -29.16 -0.98
N VAL A 8 -24.95 -28.78 -1.11
CA VAL A 8 -24.47 -27.40 -0.97
C VAL A 8 -24.36 -26.77 -2.36
N ALA A 9 -25.11 -25.71 -2.60
CA ALA A 9 -25.15 -24.99 -3.86
C ALA A 9 -24.67 -23.55 -3.69
N LEU A 10 -23.77 -23.07 -4.55
CA LEU A 10 -23.36 -21.66 -4.60
C LEU A 10 -23.91 -21.00 -5.85
N VAL A 11 -24.62 -19.87 -5.69
CA VAL A 11 -25.19 -19.09 -6.80
C VAL A 11 -24.54 -17.72 -6.85
N THR A 12 -23.76 -17.45 -7.91
CA THR A 12 -23.16 -16.11 -8.12
C THR A 12 -24.19 -15.13 -8.65
N GLY A 13 -24.14 -13.89 -8.16
CA GLY A 13 -25.20 -12.90 -8.45
C GLY A 13 -26.58 -13.35 -7.97
N GLY A 14 -26.65 -14.13 -6.89
CA GLY A 14 -27.85 -14.81 -6.41
C GLY A 14 -28.94 -13.89 -5.83
N ALA A 15 -28.67 -12.59 -5.70
CA ALA A 15 -29.63 -11.60 -5.21
C ALA A 15 -30.42 -10.88 -6.32
N GLY A 16 -29.92 -10.90 -7.56
CA GLY A 16 -30.61 -10.25 -8.69
C GLY A 16 -31.82 -11.06 -9.15
N SER A 17 -32.83 -10.43 -9.76
CA SER A 17 -34.12 -11.02 -10.17
C SER A 17 -34.08 -12.52 -10.53
N VAL A 18 -33.27 -12.90 -11.51
CA VAL A 18 -33.09 -14.31 -11.95
C VAL A 18 -32.37 -15.16 -10.91
N GLY A 19 -31.27 -14.66 -10.36
CA GLY A 19 -30.48 -15.34 -9.32
C GLY A 19 -31.31 -15.64 -8.07
N ALA A 20 -32.14 -14.68 -7.64
CA ALA A 20 -33.02 -14.84 -6.49
C ALA A 20 -34.05 -15.95 -6.72
N ARG A 21 -34.59 -16.08 -7.94
CA ARG A 21 -35.49 -17.19 -8.26
C ARG A 21 -34.77 -18.54 -8.26
N ILE A 22 -33.56 -18.63 -8.82
CA ILE A 22 -32.74 -19.84 -8.77
C ILE A 22 -32.47 -20.25 -7.31
N VAL A 23 -32.10 -19.29 -6.45
CA VAL A 23 -31.88 -19.53 -5.02
C VAL A 23 -33.14 -20.08 -4.35
N ARG A 24 -34.31 -19.48 -4.59
CA ARG A 24 -35.60 -19.97 -4.05
C ARG A 24 -35.89 -21.40 -4.50
N SER A 25 -35.81 -21.68 -5.80
CA SER A 25 -36.09 -23.00 -6.34
C SER A 25 -35.13 -24.06 -5.79
N LEU A 26 -33.84 -23.74 -5.60
CA LEU A 26 -32.87 -24.66 -4.97
C LEU A 26 -33.18 -24.90 -3.49
N ALA A 27 -33.51 -23.85 -2.74
CA ALA A 27 -33.87 -23.96 -1.33
C ALA A 27 -35.18 -24.75 -1.12
N GLU A 28 -36.20 -24.48 -1.93
CA GLU A 28 -37.47 -25.23 -1.95
C GLU A 28 -37.26 -26.72 -2.29
N ALA A 29 -36.24 -27.02 -3.12
CA ALA A 29 -35.85 -28.39 -3.44
C ALA A 29 -34.97 -29.07 -2.37
N GLY A 30 -34.65 -28.37 -1.27
CA GLY A 30 -33.94 -28.87 -0.10
C GLY A 30 -32.42 -28.63 -0.11
N ALA A 31 -31.88 -27.85 -1.05
CA ALA A 31 -30.47 -27.50 -1.05
C ALA A 31 -30.14 -26.54 0.09
N ARG A 32 -28.91 -26.64 0.61
CA ARG A 32 -28.28 -25.54 1.34
C ARG A 32 -27.68 -24.57 0.33
N VAL A 33 -28.11 -23.31 0.32
CA VAL A 33 -27.78 -22.36 -0.74
C VAL A 33 -26.90 -21.23 -0.22
N ILE A 34 -25.79 -21.01 -0.90
CA ILE A 34 -24.85 -19.92 -0.67
C ILE A 34 -25.12 -18.85 -1.73
N VAL A 35 -25.68 -17.73 -1.30
CA VAL A 35 -25.99 -16.57 -2.13
C VAL A 35 -24.75 -15.69 -2.21
N ASN A 36 -24.08 -15.72 -3.36
CA ASN A 36 -23.01 -14.76 -3.63
C ASN A 36 -23.57 -13.46 -4.24
N CYS A 37 -23.12 -12.32 -3.72
CA CYS A 37 -23.46 -11.00 -4.25
C CYS A 37 -22.29 -10.01 -4.06
N PHE A 38 -22.31 -8.90 -4.81
CA PHE A 38 -21.32 -7.82 -4.66
C PHE A 38 -21.98 -6.46 -4.39
N HIS A 39 -22.89 -6.03 -5.27
CA HIS A 39 -23.61 -4.76 -5.17
C HIS A 39 -24.95 -4.83 -4.42
N SER A 40 -25.54 -6.02 -4.27
CA SER A 40 -26.90 -6.23 -3.71
C SER A 40 -26.87 -7.05 -2.41
N TYR A 41 -26.07 -6.60 -1.43
CA TYR A 41 -25.86 -7.36 -0.20
C TYR A 41 -27.07 -7.34 0.72
N ASP A 42 -27.80 -6.23 0.78
CA ASP A 42 -29.00 -6.13 1.60
C ASP A 42 -30.15 -6.97 1.05
N GLU A 43 -30.34 -7.00 -0.28
CA GLU A 43 -31.31 -7.88 -0.92
C GLU A 43 -30.93 -9.35 -0.73
N ALA A 44 -29.64 -9.69 -0.78
CA ALA A 44 -29.18 -11.04 -0.49
C ALA A 44 -29.48 -11.47 0.95
N ARG A 45 -29.27 -10.58 1.93
CA ARG A 45 -29.60 -10.84 3.34
C ARG A 45 -31.10 -10.95 3.56
N ALA A 46 -31.89 -10.10 2.93
CA ALA A 46 -33.35 -10.17 2.99
C ALA A 46 -33.86 -11.51 2.41
N LEU A 47 -33.31 -11.94 1.27
CA LEU A 47 -33.63 -13.23 0.66
C LEU A 47 -33.22 -14.41 1.57
N ALA A 48 -32.02 -14.36 2.17
CA ALA A 48 -31.58 -15.39 3.10
C ALA A 48 -32.45 -15.44 4.36
N ALA A 49 -32.81 -14.29 4.93
CA ALA A 49 -33.69 -14.20 6.09
C ALA A 49 -35.10 -14.72 5.79
N GLU A 50 -35.62 -14.49 4.58
CA GLU A 50 -36.91 -15.01 4.14
C GLU A 50 -36.91 -16.54 4.00
N LEU A 51 -35.81 -17.12 3.51
CA LEU A 51 -35.70 -18.56 3.24
C LEU A 51 -35.20 -19.38 4.44
N GLY A 52 -34.63 -18.73 5.47
CA GLY A 52 -34.24 -19.34 6.74
C GLY A 52 -32.87 -20.03 6.75
N ASP A 53 -32.65 -20.88 7.76
CA ASP A 53 -31.34 -21.44 8.16
C ASP A 53 -30.59 -22.29 7.10
N GLY A 54 -31.24 -22.57 5.96
CA GLY A 54 -30.65 -23.26 4.81
C GLY A 54 -29.98 -22.33 3.79
N VAL A 55 -30.07 -21.00 3.96
CA VAL A 55 -29.55 -20.02 3.02
C VAL A 55 -28.58 -19.06 3.72
N GLU A 56 -27.39 -18.91 3.16
CA GLU A 56 -26.34 -18.03 3.69
C GLU A 56 -25.81 -17.10 2.61
N VAL A 57 -25.17 -15.99 3.01
CA VAL A 57 -24.73 -14.95 2.09
C VAL A 57 -23.22 -14.76 2.18
N ILE A 58 -22.54 -14.77 1.03
CA ILE A 58 -21.12 -14.41 0.92
C ILE A 58 -20.97 -13.21 -0.02
N ARG A 59 -20.40 -12.11 0.50
CA ARG A 59 -20.13 -10.91 -0.31
C ARG A 59 -18.78 -11.03 -1.01
N ALA A 60 -18.80 -11.22 -2.33
CA ALA A 60 -17.59 -11.26 -3.15
C ALA A 60 -17.89 -10.88 -4.60
N SER A 61 -16.99 -10.10 -5.21
CA SER A 61 -17.01 -9.83 -6.65
C SER A 61 -16.35 -10.98 -7.41
N VAL A 62 -17.11 -11.59 -8.33
CA VAL A 62 -16.55 -12.60 -9.24
C VAL A 62 -15.57 -12.01 -10.25
N ALA A 63 -15.55 -10.67 -10.43
CA ALA A 63 -14.57 -9.99 -11.28
C ALA A 63 -13.19 -9.80 -10.61
N ARG A 64 -13.02 -10.23 -9.35
CA ARG A 64 -11.77 -10.08 -8.59
C ARG A 64 -11.25 -11.46 -8.14
N PRO A 65 -10.16 -12.00 -8.73
CA PRO A 65 -9.66 -13.35 -8.43
C PRO A 65 -9.39 -13.60 -6.95
N ASP A 66 -8.84 -12.60 -6.25
CA ASP A 66 -8.52 -12.74 -4.82
C ASP A 66 -9.79 -12.81 -3.96
N GLN A 67 -10.91 -12.19 -4.37
CA GLN A 67 -12.19 -12.32 -3.68
C GLN A 67 -12.85 -13.67 -3.98
N VAL A 68 -12.71 -14.18 -5.22
CA VAL A 68 -13.17 -15.52 -5.59
C VAL A 68 -12.47 -16.58 -4.73
N ARG A 69 -11.14 -16.52 -4.58
CA ARG A 69 -10.41 -17.44 -3.70
C ARG A 69 -10.94 -17.44 -2.27
N ARG A 70 -11.04 -16.25 -1.65
CA ARG A 70 -11.58 -16.12 -0.29
C ARG A 70 -13.01 -16.66 -0.14
N MET A 71 -13.85 -16.44 -1.14
CA MET A 71 -15.21 -16.99 -1.17
C MET A 71 -15.17 -18.52 -1.11
N PHE A 72 -14.36 -19.18 -1.96
CA PHE A 72 -14.27 -20.64 -1.96
C PHE A 72 -13.50 -21.21 -0.76
N ASP A 73 -12.53 -20.48 -0.19
CA ASP A 73 -11.89 -20.83 1.08
C ASP A 73 -12.91 -20.84 2.22
N GLN A 74 -13.80 -19.84 2.27
CA GLN A 74 -14.89 -19.78 3.25
C GLN A 74 -15.89 -20.92 3.04
N VAL A 75 -16.25 -21.23 1.79
CA VAL A 75 -17.12 -22.38 1.46
C VAL A 75 -16.46 -23.68 1.94
N ASN A 76 -15.17 -23.87 1.69
CA ASN A 76 -14.40 -25.02 2.14
C ASN A 76 -14.35 -25.12 3.67
N ALA A 77 -14.09 -24.02 4.36
CA ALA A 77 -14.01 -23.99 5.82
C ALA A 77 -15.37 -24.29 6.48
N THR A 78 -16.47 -23.83 5.87
CA THR A 78 -17.81 -23.93 6.46
C THR A 78 -18.48 -25.25 6.14
N HIS A 79 -18.38 -25.72 4.88
CA HIS A 79 -19.12 -26.88 4.38
C HIS A 79 -18.24 -28.08 4.03
N GLY A 80 -16.93 -27.89 3.87
CA GLY A 80 -15.99 -28.95 3.47
C GLY A 80 -16.14 -29.46 2.03
N GLN A 81 -17.27 -29.20 1.38
CA GLN A 81 -17.59 -29.62 0.02
C GLN A 81 -18.49 -28.60 -0.69
N LEU A 82 -18.62 -28.75 -2.00
CA LEU A 82 -19.61 -28.06 -2.82
C LEU A 82 -20.21 -29.08 -3.79
N ASP A 83 -21.53 -29.07 -3.98
CA ASP A 83 -22.21 -30.00 -4.89
C ASP A 83 -22.61 -29.32 -6.21
N LEU A 84 -22.95 -28.02 -6.14
CA LEU A 84 -23.41 -27.24 -7.29
C LEU A 84 -22.82 -25.83 -7.28
N LEU A 85 -22.29 -25.39 -8.43
CA LEU A 85 -21.98 -23.99 -8.70
C LEU A 85 -22.88 -23.48 -9.83
N VAL A 86 -23.64 -22.41 -9.58
CA VAL A 86 -24.39 -21.69 -10.60
C VAL A 86 -23.72 -20.35 -10.88
N ASN A 87 -23.12 -20.22 -12.06
CA ASN A 87 -22.52 -18.97 -12.53
C ASN A 87 -23.59 -18.09 -13.18
N ASN A 88 -24.31 -17.33 -12.36
CA ASN A 88 -25.37 -16.42 -12.78
C ASN A 88 -24.96 -14.94 -12.77
N ALA A 89 -23.89 -14.57 -12.06
CA ALA A 89 -23.40 -13.20 -12.05
C ALA A 89 -23.19 -12.70 -13.49
N ALA A 90 -23.75 -11.53 -13.79
CA ALA A 90 -23.71 -10.93 -15.10
C ALA A 90 -23.33 -9.45 -15.01
N GLY A 91 -22.48 -9.01 -15.93
CA GLY A 91 -22.09 -7.63 -16.14
C GLY A 91 -22.17 -7.27 -17.62
N GLY A 92 -22.41 -5.98 -17.89
CA GLY A 92 -22.45 -5.43 -19.24
C GLY A 92 -23.56 -4.39 -19.42
N THR A 93 -23.47 -3.65 -20.51
CA THR A 93 -24.33 -2.50 -20.83
C THR A 93 -25.02 -2.73 -22.18
N PHE A 94 -26.28 -2.31 -22.29
CA PHE A 94 -26.95 -2.16 -23.58
C PHE A 94 -26.56 -0.81 -24.18
N ALA A 95 -25.84 -0.81 -25.29
CA ALA A 95 -25.29 0.41 -25.88
C ALA A 95 -25.33 0.35 -27.41
N ALA A 96 -25.69 1.45 -28.05
CA ALA A 96 -25.65 1.56 -29.49
C ALA A 96 -24.20 1.49 -30.02
N TRP A 97 -24.02 1.15 -31.30
CA TRP A 97 -22.68 0.98 -31.89
C TRP A 97 -21.76 2.18 -31.63
N ASP A 98 -22.27 3.40 -31.82
CA ASP A 98 -21.51 4.64 -31.66
C ASP A 98 -21.22 4.99 -30.19
N GLU A 99 -21.83 4.29 -29.23
CA GLU A 99 -21.68 4.50 -27.79
C GLU A 99 -20.80 3.40 -27.13
N LEU A 100 -20.31 2.43 -27.91
CA LEU A 100 -19.50 1.33 -27.40
C LEU A 100 -18.07 1.79 -27.10
N THR A 101 -17.58 1.38 -25.93
CA THR A 101 -16.21 1.61 -25.47
C THR A 101 -15.56 0.27 -25.14
N GLU A 102 -14.22 0.24 -25.05
CA GLU A 102 -13.50 -0.94 -24.57
C GLU A 102 -13.88 -1.31 -23.13
N GLU A 103 -14.20 -0.33 -22.29
CA GLU A 103 -14.64 -0.56 -20.90
C GLU A 103 -15.93 -1.38 -20.84
N HIS A 104 -16.90 -1.12 -21.73
CA HIS A 104 -18.12 -1.92 -21.81
C HIS A 104 -17.83 -3.40 -22.15
N LEU A 105 -16.82 -3.66 -22.99
CA LEU A 105 -16.38 -5.00 -23.34
C LEU A 105 -15.64 -5.67 -22.17
N ASP A 106 -14.68 -4.96 -21.58
CA ASP A 106 -13.88 -5.47 -20.46
C ASP A 106 -14.76 -5.83 -19.27
N GLN A 107 -15.70 -4.96 -18.89
CA GLN A 107 -16.63 -5.22 -17.78
C GLN A 107 -17.46 -6.49 -18.04
N ALA A 108 -17.97 -6.66 -19.27
CA ALA A 108 -18.75 -7.84 -19.63
C ALA A 108 -17.89 -9.12 -19.60
N PHE A 109 -16.65 -9.07 -20.09
CA PHE A 109 -15.74 -10.22 -20.09
C PHE A 109 -15.21 -10.57 -18.70
N ASP A 110 -14.89 -9.57 -17.89
CA ASP A 110 -14.37 -9.74 -16.53
C ASP A 110 -15.38 -10.45 -15.63
N VAL A 111 -16.66 -10.09 -15.73
CA VAL A 111 -17.72 -10.72 -14.95
C VAL A 111 -18.17 -12.04 -15.59
N ASN A 112 -18.59 -12.02 -16.85
CA ASN A 112 -19.31 -13.14 -17.46
C ASN A 112 -18.40 -14.31 -17.83
N VAL A 113 -17.13 -14.04 -18.17
CA VAL A 113 -16.20 -15.07 -18.68
C VAL A 113 -15.11 -15.35 -17.68
N LYS A 114 -14.31 -14.33 -17.31
CA LYS A 114 -13.19 -14.51 -16.37
C LYS A 114 -13.70 -14.88 -14.98
N GLY A 115 -14.77 -14.22 -14.52
CA GLY A 115 -15.41 -14.56 -13.25
C GLY A 115 -15.92 -16.00 -13.18
N ALA A 116 -16.60 -16.48 -14.23
CA ALA A 116 -17.04 -17.87 -14.31
C ALA A 116 -15.85 -18.85 -14.34
N LEU A 117 -14.78 -18.53 -15.07
CA LEU A 117 -13.55 -19.33 -15.12
C LEU A 117 -12.87 -19.42 -13.75
N TRP A 118 -12.71 -18.30 -13.06
CA TRP A 118 -12.09 -18.28 -11.72
C TRP A 118 -12.94 -19.05 -10.72
N CYS A 119 -14.27 -18.84 -10.72
CA CYS A 119 -15.16 -19.58 -9.85
C CYS A 119 -15.08 -21.09 -10.13
N ALA A 120 -15.06 -21.51 -11.39
CA ALA A 120 -14.91 -22.91 -11.75
C ALA A 120 -13.58 -23.51 -11.26
N LYS A 121 -12.46 -22.77 -11.42
CA LYS A 121 -11.13 -23.22 -10.96
C LYS A 121 -11.09 -23.46 -9.45
N GLU A 122 -11.58 -22.49 -8.68
CA GLU A 122 -11.58 -22.59 -7.21
C GLU A 122 -12.63 -23.59 -6.69
N ALA A 123 -13.75 -23.76 -7.40
CA ALA A 123 -14.77 -24.75 -7.06
C ALA A 123 -14.33 -26.19 -7.34
N ARG A 124 -13.44 -26.43 -8.31
CA ARG A 124 -13.02 -27.77 -8.75
C ARG A 124 -12.67 -28.73 -7.60
N PRO A 125 -11.77 -28.41 -6.65
CA PRO A 125 -11.44 -29.33 -5.54
C PRO A 125 -12.63 -29.59 -4.60
N LEU A 126 -13.54 -28.63 -4.44
CA LEU A 126 -14.75 -28.77 -3.62
C LEU A 126 -15.80 -29.66 -4.31
N LEU A 127 -16.00 -29.44 -5.61
CA LEU A 127 -16.93 -30.20 -6.45
C LEU A 127 -16.47 -31.65 -6.65
N ALA A 128 -15.16 -31.89 -6.76
CA ALA A 128 -14.60 -33.24 -6.86
C ALA A 128 -14.92 -34.09 -5.63
N ARG A 129 -14.97 -33.49 -4.43
CA ARG A 129 -15.29 -34.19 -3.17
C ARG A 129 -16.74 -34.65 -3.08
N SER A 130 -17.66 -34.01 -3.81
CA SER A 130 -19.07 -34.44 -3.91
C SER A 130 -19.22 -35.78 -4.64
N GLY A 131 -18.27 -36.13 -5.52
CA GLY A 131 -18.35 -37.32 -6.39
C GLY A 131 -19.38 -37.22 -7.52
N ALA A 132 -20.20 -36.15 -7.54
CA ALA A 132 -21.15 -35.83 -8.59
C ALA A 132 -21.34 -34.31 -8.76
N GLY A 133 -20.24 -33.55 -8.67
CA GLY A 133 -20.25 -32.09 -8.74
C GLY A 133 -20.80 -31.55 -10.05
N CYS A 134 -21.48 -30.39 -9.99
CA CYS A 134 -22.07 -29.76 -11.16
C CYS A 134 -21.78 -28.26 -11.22
N ILE A 135 -21.51 -27.75 -12.41
CA ILE A 135 -21.45 -26.33 -12.73
C ILE A 135 -22.51 -26.02 -13.79
N VAL A 136 -23.35 -25.03 -13.53
CA VAL A 136 -24.32 -24.51 -14.50
C VAL A 136 -24.02 -23.03 -14.75
N ASN A 137 -23.60 -22.71 -15.96
CA ASN A 137 -23.41 -21.33 -16.41
C ASN A 137 -24.74 -20.77 -16.93
N VAL A 138 -25.05 -19.51 -16.65
CA VAL A 138 -26.25 -18.84 -17.17
C VAL A 138 -25.88 -17.95 -18.36
N SER A 139 -26.41 -18.29 -19.52
CA SER A 139 -26.28 -17.54 -20.77
C SER A 139 -27.58 -16.84 -21.15
N SER A 140 -27.61 -16.25 -22.34
CA SER A 140 -28.78 -15.57 -22.89
C SER A 140 -28.85 -15.78 -24.40
N LEU A 141 -30.02 -15.50 -24.97
CA LEU A 141 -30.27 -15.49 -26.40
C LEU A 141 -29.21 -14.73 -27.24
N GLY A 142 -28.58 -13.70 -26.67
CA GLY A 142 -27.54 -12.92 -27.34
C GLY A 142 -26.25 -13.67 -27.68
N ALA A 143 -26.08 -14.91 -27.19
CA ALA A 143 -24.98 -15.79 -27.60
C ALA A 143 -25.23 -16.44 -28.97
N LEU A 144 -26.50 -16.66 -29.33
CA LEU A 144 -26.93 -17.34 -30.55
C LEU A 144 -27.48 -16.35 -31.60
N TYR A 145 -28.10 -15.28 -31.13
CA TYR A 145 -28.67 -14.23 -31.95
C TYR A 145 -27.92 -12.92 -31.68
N ALA A 146 -27.86 -12.05 -32.68
CA ALA A 146 -27.20 -10.76 -32.57
C ALA A 146 -28.23 -9.61 -32.51
N PRO A 147 -28.94 -9.42 -31.37
CA PRO A 147 -29.80 -8.26 -31.21
C PRO A 147 -28.95 -6.99 -31.23
N ALA A 148 -29.50 -5.94 -31.83
CA ALA A 148 -28.87 -4.61 -31.80
C ALA A 148 -28.67 -4.16 -30.36
N ASN A 149 -27.65 -3.34 -30.14
CA ASN A 149 -27.31 -2.75 -28.83
C ASN A 149 -26.92 -3.75 -27.73
N TYR A 150 -26.61 -5.00 -28.08
CA TYR A 150 -26.30 -6.07 -27.14
C TYR A 150 -24.86 -6.59 -27.25
N LEU A 151 -24.00 -5.92 -28.04
CA LEU A 151 -22.72 -6.48 -28.48
C LEU A 151 -21.80 -6.96 -27.32
N PRO A 152 -21.52 -6.17 -26.26
CA PRO A 152 -20.64 -6.62 -25.19
C PRO A 152 -21.17 -7.85 -24.44
N ILE A 153 -22.49 -7.87 -24.21
CA ILE A 153 -23.16 -8.95 -23.50
C ILE A 153 -23.22 -10.19 -24.41
N GLY A 154 -23.60 -10.04 -25.68
CA GLY A 154 -23.67 -11.14 -26.64
C GLY A 154 -22.33 -11.83 -26.85
N LEU A 155 -21.25 -11.06 -27.06
CA LEU A 155 -19.90 -11.62 -27.22
C LEU A 155 -19.43 -12.35 -25.96
N SER A 156 -19.63 -11.76 -24.78
CA SER A 156 -19.21 -12.39 -23.52
C SER A 156 -20.04 -13.65 -23.19
N LYS A 157 -21.34 -13.69 -23.54
CA LYS A 157 -22.17 -14.90 -23.38
C LYS A 157 -21.80 -16.00 -24.38
N ALA A 158 -21.49 -15.67 -25.64
CA ALA A 158 -20.95 -16.65 -26.59
C ALA A 158 -19.60 -17.22 -26.11
N ALA A 159 -18.73 -16.38 -25.54
CA ALA A 159 -17.47 -16.81 -24.94
C ALA A 159 -17.68 -17.72 -23.71
N LEU A 160 -18.68 -17.43 -22.86
CA LEU A 160 -19.06 -18.29 -21.73
C LEU A 160 -19.56 -19.68 -22.18
N GLU A 161 -20.33 -19.73 -23.27
CA GLU A 161 -20.77 -21.00 -23.87
C GLU A 161 -19.59 -21.79 -24.46
N ALA A 162 -18.60 -21.11 -25.04
CA ALA A 162 -17.35 -21.76 -25.44
C ALA A 162 -16.58 -22.30 -24.23
N LEU A 163 -16.41 -21.47 -23.19
CA LEU A 163 -15.73 -21.85 -21.96
C LEU A 163 -16.34 -23.11 -21.31
N THR A 164 -17.66 -23.25 -21.36
CA THR A 164 -18.39 -24.43 -20.86
C THR A 164 -17.86 -25.74 -21.43
N ARG A 165 -17.58 -25.78 -22.75
CA ARG A 165 -17.06 -26.99 -23.41
C ARG A 165 -15.66 -27.35 -22.93
N TYR A 166 -14.79 -26.35 -22.77
CA TYR A 166 -13.43 -26.57 -22.28
C TYR A 166 -13.42 -27.00 -20.81
N LEU A 167 -14.20 -26.36 -19.96
CA LEU A 167 -14.31 -26.74 -18.55
C LEU A 167 -14.91 -28.14 -18.39
N ALA A 168 -15.92 -28.50 -19.20
CA ALA A 168 -16.49 -29.85 -19.19
C ALA A 168 -15.45 -30.92 -19.52
N ALA A 169 -14.62 -30.69 -20.55
CA ALA A 169 -13.56 -31.61 -20.93
C ALA A 169 -12.49 -31.73 -19.82
N GLU A 170 -12.07 -30.60 -19.25
CA GLU A 170 -11.00 -30.54 -18.25
C GLU A 170 -11.42 -31.09 -16.87
N PHE A 171 -12.70 -30.94 -16.50
CA PHE A 171 -13.20 -31.28 -15.17
C PHE A 171 -13.92 -32.63 -15.12
N ALA A 172 -14.23 -33.23 -16.28
CA ALA A 172 -14.82 -34.57 -16.34
C ALA A 172 -14.02 -35.66 -15.58
N PRO A 173 -12.67 -35.67 -15.57
CA PRO A 173 -11.91 -36.65 -14.80
C PRO A 173 -12.18 -36.62 -13.29
N ASP A 174 -12.63 -35.47 -12.75
CA ASP A 174 -12.98 -35.31 -11.34
C ASP A 174 -14.46 -35.59 -11.06
N GLY A 175 -15.19 -36.14 -12.03
CA GLY A 175 -16.63 -36.41 -11.91
C GLY A 175 -17.49 -35.14 -11.94
N ILE A 176 -16.96 -34.02 -12.44
CA ILE A 176 -17.67 -32.74 -12.47
C ILE A 176 -18.28 -32.49 -13.86
N ARG A 177 -19.58 -32.19 -13.89
CA ARG A 177 -20.29 -31.82 -15.12
C ARG A 177 -20.39 -30.31 -15.25
N VAL A 178 -20.19 -29.78 -16.45
CA VAL A 178 -20.29 -28.33 -16.71
C VAL A 178 -21.23 -28.10 -17.88
N ASN A 179 -22.33 -27.37 -17.68
CA ASN A 179 -23.31 -27.07 -18.71
C ASN A 179 -23.68 -25.59 -18.70
N THR A 180 -24.32 -25.12 -19.77
CA THR A 180 -24.94 -23.80 -19.84
C THR A 180 -26.45 -23.92 -19.95
N ALA A 181 -27.18 -23.18 -19.12
CA ALA A 181 -28.60 -22.88 -19.30
C ALA A 181 -28.72 -21.55 -20.06
N SER A 182 -29.40 -21.55 -21.20
CA SER A 182 -29.64 -20.35 -22.00
C SER A 182 -31.13 -20.20 -22.25
N VAL A 183 -31.68 -19.00 -22.08
CA VAL A 183 -33.10 -18.70 -22.34
C VAL A 183 -33.26 -17.50 -23.26
N ALA A 184 -34.43 -17.42 -23.88
CA ALA A 184 -34.87 -16.24 -24.61
C ALA A 184 -34.98 -14.99 -23.71
N LEU A 185 -35.29 -13.84 -24.31
CA LEU A 185 -35.58 -12.62 -23.57
C LEU A 185 -36.65 -12.90 -22.50
N MET A 186 -36.37 -12.48 -21.28
CA MET A 186 -37.29 -12.58 -20.15
C MET A 186 -37.93 -11.23 -19.85
N ASP A 187 -39.20 -11.26 -19.47
CA ASP A 187 -39.85 -10.09 -18.88
C ASP A 187 -39.44 -9.95 -17.41
N ASN A 188 -38.39 -9.18 -17.17
CA ASN A 188 -37.89 -8.88 -15.83
C ASN A 188 -37.25 -7.47 -15.81
N PRO A 189 -36.89 -6.93 -14.63
CA PRO A 189 -36.31 -5.58 -14.54
C PRO A 189 -35.08 -5.34 -15.41
N VAL A 190 -34.22 -6.36 -15.59
CA VAL A 190 -33.01 -6.27 -16.43
C VAL A 190 -33.37 -6.33 -17.92
N GLY A 191 -34.28 -7.22 -18.31
CA GLY A 191 -34.80 -7.32 -19.67
C GLY A 191 -35.46 -6.02 -20.13
N ARG A 192 -36.22 -5.37 -19.24
CA ARG A 192 -36.88 -4.07 -19.50
C ARG A 192 -35.92 -2.89 -19.69
N MET A 193 -34.64 -3.05 -19.33
CA MET A 193 -33.60 -2.07 -19.65
C MET A 193 -33.17 -2.15 -21.13
N PHE A 194 -33.56 -3.20 -21.88
CA PHE A 194 -33.21 -3.34 -23.29
C PHE A 194 -33.88 -2.25 -24.14
N PRO A 195 -33.14 -1.51 -24.98
CA PRO A 195 -33.70 -0.46 -25.82
C PRO A 195 -34.82 -0.98 -26.73
N GLY A 196 -36.03 -0.40 -26.60
CA GLY A 196 -37.19 -0.83 -27.39
C GLY A 196 -37.83 -2.14 -26.91
N PHE A 197 -37.67 -2.49 -25.63
CA PHE A 197 -38.16 -3.73 -25.02
C PHE A 197 -39.57 -4.15 -25.44
N GLU A 198 -40.57 -3.26 -25.42
CA GLU A 198 -41.96 -3.62 -25.76
C GLU A 198 -42.09 -4.10 -27.22
N SER A 199 -41.50 -3.38 -28.17
CA SER A 199 -41.49 -3.75 -29.58
C SER A 199 -40.73 -5.06 -29.83
N VAL A 200 -39.61 -5.25 -29.15
CA VAL A 200 -38.81 -6.48 -29.25
C VAL A 200 -39.57 -7.65 -28.64
N SER A 201 -40.25 -7.43 -27.51
CA SER A 201 -41.06 -8.42 -26.82
C SER A 201 -42.21 -8.92 -27.70
N ASP A 202 -42.98 -8.02 -28.32
CA ASP A 202 -44.07 -8.40 -29.24
C ASP A 202 -43.56 -9.22 -30.43
N ASN A 203 -42.42 -8.80 -31.01
CA ASN A 203 -41.80 -9.51 -32.11
C ASN A 203 -41.31 -10.90 -31.70
N LEU A 204 -40.70 -11.02 -30.52
CA LEU A 204 -40.23 -12.28 -29.97
C LEU A 204 -41.39 -13.20 -29.62
N VAL A 205 -42.44 -12.71 -28.97
CA VAL A 205 -43.66 -13.47 -28.67
C VAL A 205 -44.27 -14.04 -29.95
N ALA A 206 -44.36 -13.23 -31.00
CA ALA A 206 -44.92 -13.68 -32.27
C ALA A 206 -43.99 -14.60 -33.08
N ALA A 207 -42.67 -14.48 -32.90
CA ALA A 207 -41.67 -15.36 -33.52
C ALA A 207 -41.47 -16.68 -32.76
N THR A 208 -41.77 -16.70 -31.47
CA THR A 208 -41.64 -17.85 -30.57
C THR A 208 -42.86 -18.76 -30.75
N PRO A 209 -42.69 -20.02 -31.19
CA PRO A 209 -43.78 -20.97 -31.34
C PRO A 209 -44.67 -21.12 -30.09
N LEU A 210 -44.10 -21.06 -28.89
CA LEU A 210 -44.86 -21.09 -27.63
C LEU A 210 -45.64 -19.81 -27.30
N GLY A 211 -45.52 -18.76 -28.12
CA GLY A 211 -46.39 -17.58 -28.05
C GLY A 211 -46.26 -16.74 -26.77
N ARG A 212 -45.13 -16.82 -26.06
CA ARG A 212 -44.83 -16.03 -24.86
C ARG A 212 -43.32 -15.81 -24.71
N LEU A 213 -42.94 -14.83 -23.88
CA LEU A 213 -41.56 -14.68 -23.41
C LEU A 213 -41.21 -15.74 -22.34
N ALA A 214 -39.90 -15.93 -22.13
CA ALA A 214 -39.41 -16.71 -21.00
C ALA A 214 -39.67 -15.96 -19.68
N THR A 215 -39.85 -16.71 -18.62
CA THR A 215 -39.96 -16.22 -17.25
C THR A 215 -38.69 -16.59 -16.46
N PRO A 216 -38.39 -15.90 -15.34
CA PRO A 216 -37.34 -16.34 -14.42
C PRO A 216 -37.50 -17.79 -13.95
N ASP A 217 -38.74 -18.28 -13.87
CA ASP A 217 -39.05 -19.66 -13.46
C ASP A 217 -38.60 -20.66 -14.54
N ASP A 218 -38.82 -20.36 -15.83
CA ASP A 218 -38.36 -21.22 -16.93
C ASP A 218 -36.83 -21.43 -16.89
N LEU A 219 -36.08 -20.36 -16.58
CA LEU A 219 -34.63 -20.45 -16.44
C LEU A 219 -34.22 -21.20 -15.16
N ALA A 220 -34.88 -20.93 -14.04
CA ALA A 220 -34.60 -21.63 -12.79
C ALA A 220 -34.86 -23.14 -12.92
N ASP A 221 -35.95 -23.53 -13.55
CA ASP A 221 -36.29 -24.93 -13.80
C ASP A 221 -35.27 -25.61 -14.71
N LEU A 222 -34.78 -24.91 -15.75
CA LEU A 222 -33.70 -25.42 -16.59
C LEU A 222 -32.39 -25.59 -15.80
N VAL A 223 -32.05 -24.64 -14.92
CA VAL A 223 -30.87 -24.74 -14.05
C VAL A 223 -30.99 -25.94 -13.11
N LEU A 224 -32.16 -26.13 -12.47
CA LEU A 224 -32.43 -27.28 -11.60
C LEU A 224 -32.37 -28.60 -12.37
N LEU A 225 -32.91 -28.64 -13.59
CA LEU A 225 -32.84 -29.82 -14.44
C LEU A 225 -31.38 -30.21 -14.73
N LEU A 226 -30.55 -29.27 -15.19
CA LEU A 226 -29.14 -29.51 -15.50
C LEU A 226 -28.30 -29.88 -14.27
N ALA A 227 -28.67 -29.34 -13.11
CA ALA A 227 -28.06 -29.64 -11.83
C ALA A 227 -28.50 -30.99 -11.23
N SER A 228 -29.65 -31.51 -11.65
CA SER A 228 -30.21 -32.75 -11.13
C SER A 228 -29.39 -33.98 -11.55
N SER A 229 -29.51 -35.08 -10.80
CA SER A 229 -28.95 -36.37 -11.19
C SER A 229 -29.54 -36.92 -12.49
N GLY A 230 -30.75 -36.49 -12.86
CA GLY A 230 -31.40 -36.85 -14.13
C GLY A 230 -30.64 -36.31 -15.35
N ALA A 231 -29.89 -35.22 -15.20
CA ALA A 231 -28.99 -34.70 -16.23
C ALA A 231 -27.56 -35.24 -16.11
N GLY A 232 -27.35 -36.36 -15.40
CA GLY A 232 -26.03 -36.95 -15.13
C GLY A 232 -25.21 -37.30 -16.38
N TRP A 233 -25.85 -37.45 -17.54
CA TRP A 233 -25.19 -37.71 -18.82
C TRP A 233 -25.00 -36.46 -19.71
N ILE A 234 -25.37 -35.28 -19.21
CA ILE A 234 -25.25 -34.02 -19.93
C ILE A 234 -24.05 -33.26 -19.36
N THR A 235 -23.04 -33.04 -20.21
CA THR A 235 -21.87 -32.19 -19.93
C THR A 235 -21.37 -31.51 -21.21
N GLY A 236 -20.82 -30.32 -21.09
CA GLY A 236 -20.31 -29.50 -22.18
C GLY A 236 -21.39 -28.88 -23.08
N GLN A 237 -22.68 -29.02 -22.72
CA GLN A 237 -23.78 -28.58 -23.58
C GLN A 237 -24.30 -27.19 -23.18
N THR A 238 -24.68 -26.39 -24.17
CA THR A 238 -25.61 -25.28 -24.00
C THR A 238 -27.01 -25.82 -24.25
N VAL A 239 -27.84 -25.87 -23.22
CA VAL A 239 -29.26 -26.19 -23.38
C VAL A 239 -30.03 -24.89 -23.48
N VAL A 240 -30.75 -24.73 -24.59
CA VAL A 240 -31.49 -23.52 -24.93
C VAL A 240 -32.97 -23.77 -24.69
N ALA A 241 -33.57 -22.96 -23.81
CA ALA A 241 -35.01 -22.91 -23.58
C ALA A 241 -35.54 -21.55 -24.07
N ASP A 242 -35.85 -21.46 -25.36
CA ASP A 242 -36.26 -20.23 -26.03
C ASP A 242 -37.69 -20.29 -26.59
N GLY A 243 -38.48 -21.26 -26.11
CA GLY A 243 -39.85 -21.49 -26.58
C GLY A 243 -39.98 -21.85 -28.07
N GLY A 244 -38.88 -22.32 -28.69
CA GLY A 244 -38.83 -22.70 -30.10
C GLY A 244 -38.45 -21.55 -31.03
N MET A 245 -38.04 -20.40 -30.49
CA MET A 245 -37.60 -19.27 -31.29
C MET A 245 -36.49 -19.66 -32.28
N SER A 246 -35.60 -20.57 -31.88
CA SER A 246 -34.49 -21.03 -32.71
C SER A 246 -34.89 -21.78 -33.97
N LEU A 247 -36.14 -22.26 -34.05
CA LEU A 247 -36.69 -22.86 -35.27
C LEU A 247 -36.89 -21.82 -36.38
N GLN A 248 -36.82 -20.53 -36.04
CA GLN A 248 -37.08 -19.40 -36.94
C GLN A 248 -38.39 -19.57 -37.71
N ARG A 249 -39.41 -20.14 -37.07
CA ARG A 249 -40.67 -20.54 -37.71
C ARG A 249 -41.27 -19.43 -38.57
N ARG A 250 -41.27 -18.19 -38.10
CA ARG A 250 -41.76 -17.02 -38.85
C ARG A 250 -41.00 -16.76 -40.16
N ALA A 251 -39.72 -17.11 -40.21
CA ALA A 251 -38.87 -16.92 -41.39
C ALA A 251 -38.82 -18.17 -42.29
N THR A 252 -39.04 -19.36 -41.73
CA THR A 252 -38.82 -20.65 -42.41
C THR A 252 -40.10 -21.43 -42.70
N SER A 253 -41.24 -20.98 -42.16
CA SER A 253 -42.55 -21.60 -42.34
C SER A 253 -43.58 -20.55 -42.77
N PRO A 254 -44.58 -20.93 -43.58
CA PRO A 254 -45.76 -20.09 -43.75
C PRO A 254 -46.45 -19.87 -42.40
N ASP A 255 -47.05 -18.70 -42.18
CA ASP A 255 -47.84 -18.45 -40.98
C ASP A 255 -48.91 -19.56 -40.82
N PRO A 256 -49.08 -20.11 -39.61
CA PRO A 256 -49.97 -21.24 -39.41
C PRO A 256 -51.43 -20.89 -39.67
N GLU A 257 -52.16 -21.79 -40.31
CA GLU A 257 -53.58 -21.95 -40.01
C GLU A 257 -53.71 -22.62 -38.61
N PRO A 258 -54.59 -22.14 -37.71
CA PRO A 258 -54.63 -22.60 -36.32
C PRO A 258 -55.13 -24.05 -36.22
N LYS A 259 -54.41 -24.98 -35.54
CA LYS A 259 -54.84 -26.39 -35.29
C LYS A 259 -53.92 -27.23 -34.35
N PRO A 260 -54.34 -28.43 -33.86
CA PRO A 260 -54.33 -28.88 -32.45
C PRO A 260 -53.20 -29.87 -32.08
N GLU A 261 -52.85 -29.99 -30.79
CA GLU A 261 -51.73 -30.77 -30.16
C GLU A 261 -52.12 -32.23 -29.74
N PRO A 262 -51.29 -33.06 -29.03
CA PRO A 262 -49.84 -33.43 -29.03
C PRO A 262 -49.65 -35.00 -29.15
N GLU A 263 -48.45 -35.65 -29.19
CA GLU A 263 -47.63 -36.23 -28.08
C GLU A 263 -46.51 -37.21 -28.63
N PRO A 264 -45.55 -37.72 -27.80
CA PRO A 264 -44.14 -38.02 -28.20
C PRO A 264 -43.59 -39.46 -27.96
N GLU A 265 -42.27 -39.60 -28.26
CA GLU A 265 -41.22 -40.54 -27.74
C GLU A 265 -41.05 -41.97 -28.33
N PRO A 266 -39.95 -42.74 -28.07
CA PRO A 266 -38.50 -42.46 -27.88
C PRO A 266 -37.52 -43.54 -28.48
N GLY A 267 -36.19 -43.34 -28.30
CA GLY A 267 -35.16 -44.39 -28.04
C GLY A 267 -34.20 -44.80 -29.18
N PRO A 268 -33.17 -45.66 -28.92
CA PRO A 268 -31.97 -45.47 -28.07
C PRO A 268 -30.61 -45.91 -28.73
N GLU A 269 -29.52 -45.78 -27.95
CA GLU A 269 -28.07 -46.18 -28.06
C GLU A 269 -27.73 -47.64 -28.52
N PRO A 270 -26.49 -48.23 -28.42
CA PRO A 270 -25.07 -47.79 -28.22
C PRO A 270 -24.08 -48.52 -29.23
N GLU A 271 -22.74 -48.45 -29.22
CA GLU A 271 -21.73 -49.17 -28.38
C GLU A 271 -20.34 -49.29 -29.16
N PRO A 272 -19.24 -49.99 -28.73
CA PRO A 272 -17.98 -49.42 -28.19
C PRO A 272 -16.61 -49.96 -28.75
N GLY A 273 -15.47 -49.55 -28.13
CA GLY A 273 -14.18 -50.30 -27.98
C GLY A 273 -12.97 -49.87 -28.84
N PRO A 274 -11.74 -50.43 -28.68
CA PRO A 274 -10.86 -50.55 -27.48
C PRO A 274 -9.31 -50.36 -27.73
N GLU A 275 -8.49 -50.29 -26.64
CA GLU A 275 -7.09 -50.80 -26.39
C GLU A 275 -5.87 -50.44 -27.30
N SER A 276 -4.55 -50.41 -26.95
CA SER A 276 -3.67 -50.73 -25.79
C SER A 276 -2.17 -50.40 -26.11
N ARG A 277 -1.28 -50.25 -25.08
CA ARG A 277 0.15 -50.70 -24.94
C ARG A 277 1.21 -49.71 -24.39
N ALA A 278 2.26 -50.29 -23.76
CA ALA A 278 2.95 -49.81 -22.55
C ALA A 278 4.52 -49.76 -22.62
N GLN A 279 5.13 -49.00 -21.68
CA GLN A 279 6.44 -49.10 -20.95
C GLN A 279 7.80 -49.08 -21.74
N PRO A 280 9.03 -48.87 -21.16
CA PRO A 280 9.51 -48.89 -19.74
C PRO A 280 10.60 -47.83 -19.29
N GLU A 281 11.02 -47.85 -18.01
CA GLU A 281 12.18 -47.13 -17.35
C GLU A 281 13.48 -47.98 -17.30
N PRO A 282 14.68 -47.40 -16.97
CA PRO A 282 15.33 -47.67 -15.65
C PRO A 282 16.35 -46.61 -15.07
N GLU A 283 16.22 -46.26 -13.78
CA GLU A 283 17.12 -46.33 -12.56
C GLU A 283 18.69 -46.09 -12.50
N PRO A 284 19.38 -45.89 -11.32
CA PRO A 284 19.96 -44.61 -10.77
C PRO A 284 21.42 -44.65 -10.17
N GLU A 285 21.77 -43.68 -9.26
CA GLU A 285 22.86 -43.56 -8.21
C GLU A 285 24.16 -42.71 -8.48
N PRO A 286 24.97 -42.24 -7.47
CA PRO A 286 24.74 -41.72 -6.08
C PRO A 286 25.67 -40.50 -5.65
N GLU A 287 25.49 -39.95 -4.42
CA GLU A 287 26.23 -38.81 -3.77
C GLU A 287 27.55 -39.16 -3.02
N PRO A 288 28.40 -38.14 -2.66
CA PRO A 288 29.09 -38.15 -1.35
C PRO A 288 29.24 -36.80 -0.60
N ARG A 289 29.56 -36.91 0.71
CA ARG A 289 29.54 -35.95 1.86
C ARG A 289 30.83 -35.09 2.10
N PRO A 290 30.79 -34.08 3.02
CA PRO A 290 31.78 -32.98 3.17
C PRO A 290 32.71 -33.04 4.42
N GLU A 291 33.73 -32.15 4.49
CA GLU A 291 34.73 -32.02 5.59
C GLU A 291 35.17 -30.55 5.91
N PRO A 292 35.87 -30.26 7.06
CA PRO A 292 35.57 -29.14 7.99
C PRO A 292 36.52 -27.92 8.05
N ARG A 293 36.08 -26.88 8.79
CA ARG A 293 36.64 -25.52 9.00
C ARG A 293 37.82 -25.41 10.00
N ARG A 294 38.64 -24.33 9.89
CA ARG A 294 39.54 -23.80 10.96
C ARG A 294 39.58 -22.26 11.00
N ARG A 295 39.75 -21.71 12.23
CA ARG A 295 39.82 -20.28 12.65
C ARG A 295 41.26 -19.70 12.64
N PRO A 296 41.45 -18.37 12.49
CA PRO A 296 42.68 -17.66 12.88
C PRO A 296 42.50 -16.59 13.99
N ALA A 297 43.63 -16.11 14.51
CA ALA A 297 43.83 -15.29 15.72
C ALA A 297 44.03 -13.77 15.42
N PRO A 298 44.14 -12.87 16.43
CA PRO A 298 43.82 -11.43 16.31
C PRO A 298 44.98 -10.54 15.83
N ALA A 299 44.66 -9.45 15.10
CA ALA A 299 45.61 -8.51 14.52
C ALA A 299 45.48 -7.07 15.07
N THR A 300 46.61 -6.37 15.04
CA THR A 300 46.86 -4.97 15.40
C THR A 300 46.30 -3.98 14.38
N TYR A 301 45.83 -2.81 14.85
CA TYR A 301 45.10 -1.82 14.05
C TYR A 301 46.02 -0.87 13.25
N SER A 302 45.77 -0.74 11.94
CA SER A 302 46.34 0.28 11.04
C SER A 302 45.24 1.23 10.52
N ASP A 303 45.67 2.38 9.98
CA ASP A 303 44.89 3.51 9.43
C ASP A 303 44.21 3.24 8.07
N GLN A 304 44.08 1.97 7.65
CA GLN A 304 43.55 1.60 6.32
C GLN A 304 42.14 0.99 6.34
N ASP A 305 41.46 0.99 7.49
CA ASP A 305 40.14 0.37 7.68
C ASP A 305 39.06 1.39 8.09
N ALA A 306 37.82 1.21 7.61
CA ALA A 306 36.69 2.12 7.84
C ALA A 306 36.36 2.31 9.34
N ASP A 307 36.15 3.56 9.75
CA ASP A 307 35.81 3.97 11.12
C ASP A 307 34.29 3.79 11.37
N PRO A 308 33.87 2.91 12.30
CA PRO A 308 32.44 2.67 12.57
C PRO A 308 31.71 3.92 13.05
N ILE A 309 30.38 3.93 12.94
CA ILE A 309 29.54 5.03 13.45
C ILE A 309 28.95 4.65 14.81
N ALA A 310 29.27 5.46 15.81
CA ALA A 310 28.82 5.32 17.20
C ALA A 310 27.57 6.16 17.45
N VAL A 311 26.59 5.58 18.14
CA VAL A 311 25.51 6.35 18.77
C VAL A 311 26.00 6.81 20.14
N VAL A 312 26.10 8.12 20.33
CA VAL A 312 26.68 8.76 21.54
C VAL A 312 25.66 9.49 22.40
N GLY A 313 24.43 9.62 21.93
CA GLY A 313 23.34 10.27 22.66
C GLY A 313 21.98 9.84 22.13
N MET A 314 20.95 9.89 22.98
CA MET A 314 19.58 9.54 22.62
C MET A 314 18.55 10.29 23.48
N GLY A 315 17.40 10.59 22.90
CA GLY A 315 16.27 11.24 23.56
C GLY A 315 14.97 10.94 22.83
N LEU A 316 13.84 10.95 23.54
CA LEU A 316 12.54 10.67 22.95
C LEU A 316 11.39 11.26 23.77
N ALA A 317 10.22 11.32 23.13
CA ALA A 317 8.92 11.45 23.79
C ALA A 317 7.91 10.56 23.05
N VAL A 318 7.22 9.69 23.79
CA VAL A 318 6.20 8.74 23.31
C VAL A 318 5.09 8.63 24.36
N PRO A 319 3.91 8.03 24.08
CA PRO A 319 2.89 7.83 25.10
C PRO A 319 3.46 7.17 26.36
N GLY A 320 3.21 7.78 27.51
CA GLY A 320 3.67 7.29 28.82
C GLY A 320 5.15 7.52 29.15
N ALA A 321 5.99 8.03 28.23
CA ALA A 321 7.41 8.27 28.52
C ALA A 321 7.94 9.55 27.85
N SER A 322 8.61 10.38 28.64
CA SER A 322 9.28 11.61 28.17
C SER A 322 10.81 11.44 28.14
N ASP A 323 11.36 10.25 28.33
CA ASP A 323 12.80 9.99 28.26
C ASP A 323 13.10 8.50 28.02
N PRO A 324 14.35 8.13 27.67
CA PRO A 324 14.72 6.73 27.43
C PRO A 324 14.57 5.80 28.65
N ASP A 325 14.76 6.28 29.87
CA ASP A 325 14.67 5.44 31.08
C ASP A 325 13.20 5.12 31.41
N GLY A 326 12.29 6.08 31.25
CA GLY A 326 10.85 5.89 31.33
C GLY A 326 10.33 4.97 30.23
N PHE A 327 10.87 5.08 29.01
CA PHE A 327 10.53 4.14 27.94
C PHE A 327 11.01 2.72 28.23
N TRP A 328 12.20 2.55 28.84
CA TRP A 328 12.66 1.25 29.30
C TRP A 328 11.71 0.63 30.35
N ALA A 329 11.23 1.43 31.31
CA ALA A 329 10.25 0.96 32.28
C ALA A 329 8.97 0.46 31.59
N LEU A 330 8.44 1.22 30.62
CA LEU A 330 7.28 0.79 29.83
C LEU A 330 7.51 -0.52 29.08
N LEU A 331 8.68 -0.68 28.43
CA LEU A 331 9.04 -1.90 27.68
C LEU A 331 9.06 -3.14 28.59
N MET A 332 9.39 -2.98 29.86
CA MET A 332 9.42 -4.07 30.84
C MET A 332 8.04 -4.34 31.46
N GLU A 333 7.22 -3.30 31.68
CA GLU A 333 5.93 -3.39 32.38
C GLU A 333 4.75 -3.75 31.46
N GLY A 334 4.72 -3.25 30.22
CA GLY A 334 3.65 -3.55 29.26
C GLY A 334 2.33 -2.80 29.49
N ALA A 335 2.39 -1.55 29.94
CA ALA A 335 1.20 -0.72 30.26
C ALA A 335 0.20 -0.56 29.09
N GLU A 336 -1.07 -0.26 29.42
CA GLU A 336 -2.10 0.13 28.45
C GLU A 336 -2.00 1.62 28.15
N LEU A 337 -1.74 1.98 26.88
CA LEU A 337 -1.43 3.35 26.46
C LEU A 337 -2.36 3.88 25.35
N PHE A 338 -3.28 3.04 24.84
CA PHE A 338 -4.24 3.48 23.82
C PHE A 338 -5.44 4.14 24.52
N VAL A 339 -5.66 5.42 24.25
CA VAL A 339 -6.69 6.22 24.91
C VAL A 339 -7.56 6.92 23.87
N ASP A 340 -8.76 7.32 24.26
CA ASP A 340 -9.58 8.23 23.45
C ASP A 340 -8.83 9.56 23.21
N VAL A 341 -9.18 10.25 22.12
CA VAL A 341 -8.61 11.56 21.77
C VAL A 341 -8.70 12.53 22.97
N PRO A 342 -7.56 13.09 23.42
CA PRO A 342 -7.53 14.06 24.51
C PRO A 342 -8.34 15.33 24.23
N ALA A 343 -8.84 15.96 25.29
CA ALA A 343 -9.71 17.14 25.19
C ALA A 343 -9.02 18.40 24.62
N ASP A 344 -7.69 18.45 24.67
CA ASP A 344 -6.84 19.49 24.11
C ASP A 344 -6.41 19.22 22.65
N ARG A 345 -6.94 18.16 22.02
CA ARG A 345 -6.66 17.79 20.63
C ARG A 345 -7.82 18.11 19.70
N TRP A 346 -8.75 17.19 19.45
CA TRP A 346 -9.95 17.46 18.65
C TRP A 346 -11.16 16.69 19.19
N SER A 347 -12.36 17.18 18.89
CA SER A 347 -13.60 16.48 19.21
C SER A 347 -13.88 15.37 18.20
N MET A 348 -14.00 14.12 18.65
CA MET A 348 -14.37 12.99 17.77
C MET A 348 -15.80 13.06 17.21
N ALA A 349 -16.65 13.98 17.70
CA ALA A 349 -18.06 14.02 17.30
C ALA A 349 -18.26 14.33 15.79
N GLY A 350 -17.35 15.09 15.18
CA GLY A 350 -17.37 15.39 13.75
C GLY A 350 -16.66 14.36 12.87
N PHE A 351 -15.90 13.43 13.44
CA PHE A 351 -15.02 12.52 12.69
C PHE A 351 -15.37 11.04 12.84
N HIS A 352 -16.23 10.66 13.79
CA HIS A 352 -16.49 9.27 14.12
C HIS A 352 -17.83 8.74 13.61
N ASP A 353 -17.82 7.49 13.13
CA ASP A 353 -19.03 6.67 12.93
C ASP A 353 -18.66 5.19 13.12
N ASP A 354 -19.54 4.42 13.77
CA ASP A 354 -19.31 2.98 13.99
C ASP A 354 -19.38 2.20 12.67
N ASP A 355 -20.07 2.72 11.64
CA ASP A 355 -20.08 2.16 10.29
C ASP A 355 -18.75 2.47 9.57
N PRO A 356 -17.89 1.47 9.31
CA PRO A 356 -16.63 1.70 8.62
C PRO A 356 -16.78 2.26 7.20
N SER A 357 -17.96 2.07 6.58
CA SER A 357 -18.30 2.55 5.25
C SER A 357 -18.79 4.00 5.22
N ALA A 358 -19.09 4.61 6.37
CA ALA A 358 -19.50 6.01 6.44
C ALA A 358 -18.44 6.91 5.80
N ALA A 359 -18.85 7.73 4.83
CA ALA A 359 -17.96 8.67 4.14
C ALA A 359 -17.39 9.68 5.14
N ASP A 360 -16.12 10.05 4.98
CA ASP A 360 -15.47 11.08 5.79
C ASP A 360 -15.43 10.80 7.31
N LYS A 361 -15.60 9.53 7.72
CA LYS A 361 -15.54 9.10 9.13
C LYS A 361 -14.50 8.03 9.40
N THR A 362 -13.97 8.05 10.62
CA THR A 362 -13.21 6.94 11.21
C THR A 362 -14.09 6.09 12.11
N TYR A 363 -13.86 4.78 12.08
CA TYR A 363 -14.48 3.82 13.01
C TYR A 363 -13.67 3.62 14.31
N GLN A 364 -12.57 4.36 14.48
CA GLN A 364 -11.68 4.21 15.62
C GLN A 364 -11.55 5.53 16.39
N ARG A 365 -11.68 5.43 17.71
CA ARG A 365 -11.64 6.56 18.67
C ARG A 365 -10.35 6.58 19.48
N ARG A 366 -9.72 5.42 19.65
CA ARG A 366 -8.53 5.19 20.46
C ARG A 366 -7.26 5.32 19.61
N SER A 367 -6.22 5.91 20.17
CA SER A 367 -4.88 6.01 19.56
C SER A 367 -3.82 6.23 20.66
N GLY A 368 -2.54 6.25 20.29
CA GLY A 368 -1.45 6.57 21.22
C GLY A 368 -1.23 8.08 21.32
N PHE A 369 -1.53 8.69 22.46
CA PHE A 369 -1.32 10.13 22.65
C PHE A 369 -0.25 10.40 23.70
N ILE A 370 0.62 11.38 23.44
CA ILE A 370 1.53 11.87 24.47
C ILE A 370 0.71 12.71 25.45
N THR A 371 0.50 12.16 26.64
CA THR A 371 -0.20 12.81 27.76
C THR A 371 0.74 12.89 28.96
N GLY A 372 0.54 13.90 29.83
CA GLY A 372 1.42 14.09 31.00
C GLY A 372 2.89 14.36 30.65
N PHE A 373 3.14 14.97 29.48
CA PHE A 373 4.47 15.27 28.98
C PHE A 373 5.27 16.11 30.00
N THR A 374 6.48 15.66 30.32
CA THR A 374 7.40 16.39 31.19
C THR A 374 8.59 16.88 30.36
N PRO A 375 8.66 18.18 30.03
CA PRO A 375 9.72 18.71 29.20
C PRO A 375 11.08 18.63 29.89
N HIS A 376 12.13 18.47 29.08
CA HIS A 376 13.51 18.56 29.53
C HIS A 376 13.75 19.89 30.26
N SER A 377 14.56 19.88 31.31
CA SER A 377 14.78 21.03 32.20
C SER A 377 15.22 22.31 31.46
N LYS A 378 16.09 22.17 30.44
CA LYS A 378 16.54 23.29 29.60
C LYS A 378 15.42 23.83 28.72
N LEU A 379 14.63 22.95 28.09
CA LEU A 379 13.47 23.34 27.29
C LEU A 379 12.42 24.07 28.14
N ALA A 380 12.14 23.57 29.34
CA ALA A 380 11.23 24.21 30.29
C ALA A 380 11.66 25.65 30.67
N ALA A 381 12.96 25.95 30.57
CA ALA A 381 13.52 27.28 30.87
C ALA A 381 13.46 28.25 29.68
N GLU A 382 13.31 27.78 28.43
CA GLU A 382 13.37 28.61 27.22
C GLU A 382 12.19 29.57 27.05
N ARG A 383 11.04 29.27 27.66
CA ARG A 383 9.80 30.08 27.61
C ARG A 383 9.54 30.71 26.23
N PRO A 384 9.30 29.91 25.18
CA PRO A 384 9.04 30.44 23.85
C PRO A 384 7.76 31.30 23.87
N ASP A 385 7.84 32.51 23.32
CA ASP A 385 6.69 33.39 23.15
C ASP A 385 5.68 32.71 22.21
N GLY A 386 4.48 32.43 22.70
CA GLY A 386 3.41 31.87 21.89
C GLY A 386 3.52 30.37 21.60
N GLY A 387 4.14 29.59 22.48
CA GLY A 387 4.12 28.12 22.41
C GLY A 387 4.83 27.51 21.19
N LEU A 388 4.92 26.18 21.15
CA LEU A 388 5.51 25.43 20.03
C LEU A 388 4.50 24.45 19.48
N ASP A 389 4.57 24.19 18.18
CA ASP A 389 3.92 23.03 17.58
C ASP A 389 4.28 21.75 18.34
N PHE A 390 3.35 20.80 18.49
CA PHE A 390 3.58 19.57 19.25
C PHE A 390 4.81 18.80 18.76
N THR A 391 4.98 18.67 17.45
CA THR A 391 6.11 17.94 16.87
C THR A 391 7.42 18.70 17.02
N THR A 392 7.44 20.03 16.91
CA THR A 392 8.61 20.85 17.26
C THR A 392 8.95 20.68 18.74
N LEU A 393 7.97 20.77 19.63
CA LEU A 393 8.16 20.64 21.08
C LEU A 393 8.82 19.30 21.44
N TRP A 394 8.24 18.20 20.96
CA TRP A 394 8.74 16.86 21.27
C TRP A 394 10.06 16.53 20.59
N LEU A 395 10.28 17.01 19.37
CA LEU A 395 11.56 16.85 18.68
C LEU A 395 12.67 17.65 19.37
N ARG A 396 12.41 18.93 19.68
CA ARG A 396 13.34 19.80 20.42
C ARG A 396 13.69 19.22 21.79
N HIS A 397 12.70 18.71 22.50
CA HIS A 397 12.87 17.97 23.75
C HIS A 397 13.82 16.78 23.58
N SER A 398 13.58 15.97 22.54
CA SER A 398 14.39 14.79 22.24
C SER A 398 15.83 15.18 21.88
N VAL A 399 16.03 16.28 21.15
CA VAL A 399 17.36 16.82 20.81
C VAL A 399 18.10 17.31 22.06
N HIS A 400 17.43 18.02 22.96
CA HIS A 400 18.00 18.43 24.25
C HIS A 400 18.55 17.23 25.03
N GLN A 401 17.73 16.18 25.18
CA GLN A 401 18.13 14.95 25.86
C GLN A 401 19.27 14.24 25.14
N ALA A 402 19.20 14.13 23.82
CA ALA A 402 20.21 13.43 23.04
C ALA A 402 21.57 14.14 23.08
N LEU A 403 21.61 15.46 23.31
CA LEU A 403 22.84 16.23 23.47
C LEU A 403 23.42 16.19 24.89
N ASP A 404 22.69 15.68 25.89
CA ASP A 404 23.19 15.62 27.25
C ASP A 404 24.35 14.60 27.36
N GLY A 405 25.48 15.07 27.87
CA GLY A 405 26.69 14.26 28.01
C GLY A 405 27.49 14.04 26.72
N VAL A 406 27.02 14.55 25.57
CA VAL A 406 27.78 14.53 24.31
C VAL A 406 28.80 15.66 24.29
N ALA A 407 30.08 15.32 24.15
CA ALA A 407 31.14 16.30 24.02
C ALA A 407 31.01 17.07 22.70
N ARG A 408 31.31 18.36 22.70
CA ARG A 408 31.26 19.22 21.51
C ARG A 408 32.51 20.07 21.49
N ARG A 409 33.14 20.22 20.33
CA ARG A 409 34.33 21.06 20.13
C ARG A 409 33.95 22.34 19.42
N ASP A 410 34.68 23.41 19.72
CA ASP A 410 34.58 24.65 18.96
C ASP A 410 34.98 24.38 17.50
N GLY A 411 34.12 24.78 16.56
CA GLY A 411 34.33 24.58 15.13
C GLY A 411 33.83 23.24 14.58
N ASP A 412 33.20 22.38 15.39
CA ASP A 412 32.52 21.19 14.87
C ASP A 412 31.49 21.56 13.80
N THR A 413 31.47 20.76 12.73
CA THR A 413 30.44 20.83 11.68
C THR A 413 29.28 19.89 12.01
N TYR A 414 28.05 20.32 11.74
CA TYR A 414 26.85 19.58 12.13
C TYR A 414 25.92 19.34 10.95
N THR A 415 25.30 18.15 10.95
CA THR A 415 24.13 17.84 10.12
C THR A 415 22.98 17.42 11.03
N ALA A 416 21.76 17.76 10.66
CA ALA A 416 20.52 17.38 11.30
C ALA A 416 19.61 16.75 10.25
N CYS A 417 19.20 15.50 10.47
CA CYS A 417 18.32 14.77 9.55
C CYS A 417 17.10 14.26 10.32
N PHE A 418 15.89 14.64 9.92
CA PHE A 418 14.68 14.25 10.62
C PHE A 418 13.63 13.65 9.67
N GLY A 419 13.09 12.50 10.06
CA GLY A 419 11.91 11.92 9.44
C GLY A 419 10.66 12.72 9.81
N PHE A 420 9.92 13.22 8.83
CA PHE A 420 8.70 14.01 9.06
C PHE A 420 7.77 13.98 7.84
N THR A 421 6.45 13.99 8.05
CA THR A 421 5.49 14.04 6.93
C THR A 421 5.35 15.47 6.41
N PRO A 422 5.39 15.70 5.08
CA PRO A 422 5.09 17.00 4.52
C PRO A 422 3.62 17.41 4.72
N ASP A 423 2.72 16.47 4.99
CA ASP A 423 1.33 16.78 5.37
C ASP A 423 1.24 17.55 6.70
N GLY A 424 2.30 17.50 7.50
CA GLY A 424 2.50 18.28 8.72
C GLY A 424 1.77 17.75 9.94
N SER A 425 1.56 18.66 10.89
CA SER A 425 0.89 18.41 12.16
C SER A 425 -0.58 18.85 12.14
N GLN A 426 -1.28 18.58 13.24
CA GLN A 426 -2.61 19.13 13.49
C GLN A 426 -2.65 20.65 13.31
N HIS A 427 -1.64 21.37 13.81
CA HIS A 427 -1.59 22.83 13.69
C HIS A 427 -1.41 23.30 12.24
N LEU A 428 -0.66 22.58 11.39
CA LEU A 428 -0.53 22.93 9.97
C LEU A 428 -1.88 22.75 9.26
N GLN A 429 -2.56 21.63 9.54
CA GLN A 429 -3.88 21.35 9.00
C GLN A 429 -4.91 22.41 9.41
N GLU A 430 -4.98 22.77 10.69
CA GLU A 430 -5.87 23.82 11.19
C GLU A 430 -5.56 25.18 10.54
N ALA A 431 -4.28 25.52 10.38
CA ALA A 431 -3.87 26.75 9.69
C ALA A 431 -4.33 26.79 8.23
N LEU A 432 -4.18 25.68 7.49
CA LEU A 432 -4.64 25.54 6.10
C LEU A 432 -6.16 25.68 5.98
N ILE A 433 -6.92 25.03 6.85
CA ILE A 433 -8.39 25.09 6.82
C ILE A 433 -8.87 26.50 7.17
N ARG A 434 -8.24 27.17 8.14
CA ARG A 434 -8.53 28.57 8.48
C ARG A 434 -8.28 29.51 7.30
N GLU A 435 -7.19 29.34 6.59
CA GLU A 435 -6.91 30.12 5.39
C GLU A 435 -7.99 29.94 4.32
N GLU A 436 -8.59 28.75 4.19
CA GLU A 436 -9.73 28.53 3.27
C GLU A 436 -11.06 29.11 3.77
N LEU A 437 -11.25 29.24 5.08
CA LEU A 437 -12.46 29.83 5.69
C LEU A 437 -12.45 31.36 5.70
N GLY A 438 -11.26 31.98 5.69
CA GLY A 438 -11.08 33.42 5.83
C GLY A 438 -11.11 33.87 7.31
N GLU A 439 -11.71 35.02 7.60
CA GLU A 439 -11.77 35.57 8.96
C GLU A 439 -12.75 34.78 9.84
N VAL A 440 -12.21 33.90 10.70
CA VAL A 440 -12.97 33.15 11.72
C VAL A 440 -12.41 33.38 13.13
N PRO A 441 -13.26 33.40 14.18
CA PRO A 441 -12.82 33.63 15.57
C PRO A 441 -11.73 32.64 15.99
N ASP A 442 -10.76 33.07 16.81
CA ASP A 442 -9.62 32.21 17.23
C ASP A 442 -10.07 30.89 17.91
N SER A 443 -11.26 30.85 18.52
CA SER A 443 -11.83 29.63 19.13
C SER A 443 -12.26 28.55 18.14
N VAL A 444 -12.35 28.86 16.84
CA VAL A 444 -12.74 27.91 15.79
C VAL A 444 -11.51 27.12 15.34
N LEU A 445 -11.62 25.79 15.38
CA LEU A 445 -10.59 24.80 15.05
C LEU A 445 -9.30 24.85 15.88
N TRP A 446 -8.96 25.95 16.56
CA TRP A 446 -7.67 26.10 17.23
C TRP A 446 -7.64 25.34 18.56
N HIS A 447 -6.75 24.36 18.65
CA HIS A 447 -6.54 23.58 19.86
C HIS A 447 -5.06 23.66 20.30
N GLY A 448 -4.80 24.24 21.49
CA GLY A 448 -3.46 24.36 22.08
C GLY A 448 -2.93 25.79 22.21
N ASP A 449 -1.74 25.91 22.83
CA ASP A 449 -1.05 27.17 23.16
C ASP A 449 -0.04 27.62 22.09
N ALA A 450 0.16 26.83 21.02
CA ALA A 450 0.95 27.28 19.88
C ALA A 450 0.29 28.53 19.28
N THR A 451 1.09 29.46 18.80
CA THR A 451 0.64 30.61 18.01
C THR A 451 0.67 30.24 16.54
N ARG A 452 0.26 31.18 15.68
CA ARG A 452 0.11 31.08 14.22
C ARG A 452 1.42 30.78 13.45
N SER A 453 2.32 29.97 13.99
CA SER A 453 3.50 29.46 13.30
C SER A 453 3.03 28.58 12.15
N GLN A 454 3.53 28.84 10.94
CA GLN A 454 3.31 27.95 9.78
C GLN A 454 4.23 26.73 9.95
N PRO A 455 3.75 25.58 10.45
CA PRO A 455 4.60 24.49 10.94
C PRO A 455 5.03 23.58 9.78
N PHE A 456 5.55 24.17 8.71
CA PHE A 456 6.10 23.40 7.60
C PHE A 456 7.28 22.55 8.05
N PRO A 457 7.52 21.38 7.44
CA PRO A 457 8.56 20.44 7.87
C PRO A 457 9.92 21.11 8.11
N HIS A 458 10.42 21.89 7.15
CA HIS A 458 11.71 22.59 7.27
C HIS A 458 11.75 23.57 8.45
N ARG A 459 10.61 24.18 8.83
CA ARG A 459 10.52 25.05 10.03
C ARG A 459 10.41 24.25 11.32
N ILE A 460 9.73 23.10 11.30
CA ILE A 460 9.67 22.18 12.43
C ILE A 460 11.09 21.72 12.80
N GLY A 461 11.85 21.26 11.80
CA GLY A 461 13.24 20.84 11.99
C GLY A 461 14.13 21.99 12.46
N ALA A 462 14.02 23.17 11.84
CA ALA A 462 14.80 24.35 12.23
C ALA A 462 14.52 24.76 13.69
N GLY A 463 13.24 24.88 14.07
CA GLY A 463 12.84 25.21 15.44
C GLY A 463 13.26 24.15 16.46
N ALA A 464 13.37 22.88 16.04
CA ALA A 464 13.85 21.82 16.92
C ALA A 464 15.35 21.89 17.24
N ILE A 465 16.16 22.52 16.38
CA ILE A 465 17.62 22.62 16.56
C ILE A 465 18.10 24.05 16.87
N GLU A 466 17.24 25.05 16.70
CA GLU A 466 17.57 26.46 16.87
C GLU A 466 18.20 26.75 18.24
N GLY A 467 19.37 27.38 18.25
CA GLY A 467 20.13 27.68 19.46
C GLY A 467 20.74 26.46 20.18
N LEU A 468 20.42 25.23 19.75
CA LEU A 468 21.03 24.00 20.27
C LEU A 468 22.23 23.57 19.44
N LEU A 469 22.13 23.74 18.12
CA LEU A 469 23.18 23.48 17.14
C LEU A 469 23.65 24.80 16.49
N PRO A 470 24.87 24.86 15.91
CA PRO A 470 25.36 26.06 15.22
C PRO A 470 24.45 26.49 14.06
N ALA A 471 24.39 27.80 13.77
CA ALA A 471 23.51 28.36 12.73
C ALA A 471 23.78 27.84 11.29
N GLY A 472 24.99 27.31 11.03
CA GLY A 472 25.35 26.67 9.76
C GLY A 472 25.06 25.16 9.71
N THR A 473 24.29 24.62 10.66
CA THR A 473 23.91 23.20 10.66
C THR A 473 23.07 22.90 9.43
N ARG A 474 23.50 21.90 8.65
CA ARG A 474 22.70 21.42 7.52
C ARG A 474 21.45 20.71 8.05
N LEU A 475 20.27 21.03 7.54
CA LEU A 475 19.02 20.40 7.93
C LEU A 475 18.39 19.68 6.73
N LEU A 476 18.04 18.40 6.90
CA LEU A 476 17.28 17.62 5.93
C LEU A 476 16.02 17.06 6.57
N MET A 477 14.87 17.39 5.98
CA MET A 477 13.58 16.78 6.33
C MET A 477 13.26 15.69 5.32
N VAL A 478 13.01 14.49 5.81
CA VAL A 478 12.93 13.26 5.00
C VAL A 478 11.57 12.61 5.16
N ASP A 479 10.99 12.21 4.04
CA ASP A 479 9.74 11.48 3.98
C ASP A 479 9.87 10.19 3.16
N THR A 480 9.85 9.08 3.89
CA THR A 480 9.66 7.72 3.41
C THR A 480 8.56 7.02 4.21
N ALA A 481 7.54 7.77 4.64
CA ALA A 481 6.51 7.30 5.57
C ALA A 481 7.12 6.68 6.85
N CYS A 482 6.74 5.44 7.16
CA CYS A 482 7.06 4.75 8.40
C CYS A 482 8.56 4.42 8.57
N SER A 483 9.37 4.51 7.52
CA SER A 483 10.82 4.24 7.54
C SER A 483 11.69 5.50 7.64
N SER A 484 11.08 6.69 7.70
CA SER A 484 11.76 7.99 7.52
C SER A 484 12.92 8.25 8.48
N SER A 485 12.74 7.95 9.77
CA SER A 485 13.83 8.14 10.74
C SER A 485 15.01 7.19 10.55
N LEU A 486 14.83 6.02 9.91
CA LEU A 486 15.96 5.15 9.54
C LEU A 486 16.72 5.70 8.32
N TYR A 487 16.01 6.26 7.34
CA TYR A 487 16.62 6.99 6.22
C TYR A 487 17.37 8.23 6.71
N ALA A 488 16.83 8.96 7.69
CA ALA A 488 17.48 10.11 8.29
C ALA A 488 18.79 9.72 9.01
N ILE A 489 18.81 8.57 9.70
CA ILE A 489 20.04 8.02 10.30
C ILE A 489 21.06 7.62 9.21
N ASP A 490 20.62 7.00 8.11
CA ASP A 490 21.52 6.64 7.00
C ASP A 490 22.11 7.86 6.28
N LEU A 491 21.35 8.96 6.17
CA LEU A 491 21.88 10.22 5.63
C LEU A 491 22.90 10.87 6.57
N GLY A 492 22.59 10.95 7.87
CA GLY A 492 23.50 11.55 8.85
C GLY A 492 24.80 10.76 9.00
N LEU A 493 24.76 9.43 8.98
CA LEU A 493 25.98 8.62 9.02
C LEU A 493 26.85 8.81 7.77
N ARG A 494 26.26 9.06 6.59
CA ARG A 494 27.01 9.33 5.36
C ARG A 494 27.72 10.67 5.42
N ASP A 495 27.06 11.70 5.97
CA ASP A 495 27.68 13.01 6.18
C ASP A 495 28.89 12.91 7.12
N LEU A 496 28.83 12.05 8.14
CA LEU A 496 29.98 11.74 9.00
C LEU A 496 31.11 11.03 8.25
N LEU A 497 30.76 10.03 7.42
CA LEU A 497 31.71 9.22 6.68
C LEU A 497 32.40 10.00 5.55
N SER A 498 31.69 10.92 4.89
CA SER A 498 32.25 11.80 3.87
C SER A 498 32.95 13.03 4.44
N GLY A 499 32.95 13.21 5.77
CA GLY A 499 33.54 14.38 6.42
C GLY A 499 32.78 15.70 6.21
N ARG A 500 31.50 15.64 5.79
CA ARG A 500 30.61 16.81 5.69
C ARG A 500 30.13 17.29 7.06
N ALA A 501 30.15 16.40 8.05
CA ALA A 501 29.83 16.70 9.43
C ALA A 501 30.77 15.96 10.39
N ASP A 502 31.02 16.54 11.55
CA ASP A 502 31.68 15.92 12.68
C ASP A 502 30.69 15.27 13.65
N VAL A 503 29.48 15.84 13.72
CA VAL A 503 28.37 15.40 14.57
C VAL A 503 27.08 15.39 13.75
N ALA A 504 26.35 14.28 13.79
CA ALA A 504 25.04 14.17 13.14
C ALA A 504 23.95 13.98 14.19
N VAL A 505 22.88 14.77 14.10
CA VAL A 505 21.67 14.60 14.91
C VAL A 505 20.59 14.03 14.01
N CYS A 506 20.16 12.80 14.29
CA CYS A 506 19.24 12.06 13.44
C CYS A 506 17.99 11.66 14.22
N GLY A 507 16.81 11.74 13.60
CA GLY A 507 15.59 11.41 14.32
C GLY A 507 14.33 11.53 13.50
N GLY A 508 13.24 11.86 14.15
CA GLY A 508 11.96 12.16 13.50
C GLY A 508 10.87 12.50 14.52
N ALA A 509 9.77 13.04 14.01
CA ALA A 509 8.60 13.37 14.82
C ALA A 509 7.31 13.12 14.02
N PHE A 510 6.24 12.84 14.74
CA PHE A 510 4.90 12.65 14.20
C PHE A 510 3.86 12.98 15.28
N ALA A 511 2.79 13.67 14.87
CA ALA A 511 1.61 13.90 15.69
C ALA A 511 0.38 13.45 14.92
N LEU A 512 -0.55 12.80 15.61
CA LEU A 512 -1.82 12.39 15.03
C LEU A 512 -2.66 13.60 14.58
N VAL A 513 -3.36 13.40 13.46
CA VAL A 513 -4.34 14.34 12.89
C VAL A 513 -5.65 13.61 12.57
N PRO A 514 -6.82 14.27 12.69
CA PRO A 514 -8.12 13.63 12.47
C PRO A 514 -8.30 13.12 11.03
N SER A 515 -7.85 13.87 10.01
CA SER A 515 -7.98 13.45 8.61
C SER A 515 -7.24 12.15 8.33
N GLY A 516 -6.05 11.95 8.91
CA GLY A 516 -5.27 10.73 8.76
C GLY A 516 -6.04 9.51 9.28
N SER A 517 -6.74 9.65 10.41
CA SER A 517 -7.57 8.57 10.95
C SER A 517 -8.79 8.28 10.06
N VAL A 518 -9.44 9.32 9.53
CA VAL A 518 -10.56 9.21 8.59
C VAL A 518 -10.16 8.49 7.31
N LEU A 519 -9.08 8.94 6.67
CA LEU A 519 -8.60 8.38 5.41
C LEU A 519 -8.06 6.95 5.60
N PHE A 520 -7.28 6.70 6.66
CA PHE A 520 -6.77 5.35 6.92
C PHE A 520 -7.88 4.35 7.28
N SER A 521 -9.01 4.81 7.80
CA SER A 521 -10.19 3.95 8.01
C SER A 521 -10.78 3.44 6.69
N LYS A 522 -10.59 4.16 5.57
CA LYS A 522 -11.06 3.70 4.26
C LYS A 522 -10.20 2.60 3.65
N LEU A 523 -8.97 2.42 4.16
CA LEU A 523 -8.13 1.25 3.90
C LEU A 523 -8.52 0.02 4.75
N TYR A 524 -9.44 0.18 5.72
CA TYR A 524 -9.78 -0.84 6.72
C TYR A 524 -8.55 -1.35 7.50
N GLY A 525 -7.52 -0.51 7.64
CA GLY A 525 -6.24 -0.87 8.24
C GLY A 525 -6.15 -0.57 9.74
N LEU A 526 -7.05 0.25 10.31
CA LEU A 526 -7.04 0.54 11.74
C LEU A 526 -7.54 -0.66 12.55
N SER A 527 -6.93 -0.90 13.71
CA SER A 527 -7.39 -1.94 14.64
C SER A 527 -8.85 -1.72 15.02
N ARG A 528 -9.65 -2.79 15.05
CA ARG A 528 -11.04 -2.78 15.51
C ARG A 528 -11.15 -3.03 17.01
N SER A 529 -10.24 -3.84 17.55
CA SER A 529 -10.13 -4.13 18.98
C SER A 529 -9.71 -2.92 19.81
N GLY A 530 -9.13 -1.89 19.19
CA GLY A 530 -8.63 -0.70 19.88
C GLY A 530 -7.31 -0.93 20.59
N GLU A 531 -6.57 -1.97 20.20
CA GLU A 531 -5.22 -2.30 20.67
C GLU A 531 -4.35 -2.75 19.50
N VAL A 532 -3.03 -2.63 19.61
CA VAL A 532 -2.11 -3.17 18.61
C VAL A 532 -1.58 -4.53 19.08
N ARG A 533 -1.85 -5.58 18.30
CA ARG A 533 -1.46 -6.97 18.63
C ARG A 533 -0.44 -7.52 17.63
N ALA A 534 0.65 -6.77 17.45
CA ALA A 534 1.71 -7.11 16.49
C ALA A 534 2.24 -8.54 16.67
N LEU A 535 2.39 -9.26 15.56
CA LEU A 535 2.84 -10.65 15.45
C LEU A 535 1.90 -11.71 16.06
N ASP A 536 0.76 -11.32 16.62
CA ASP A 536 -0.21 -12.24 17.22
C ASP A 536 -1.25 -12.72 16.20
N ARG A 537 -1.77 -13.93 16.36
CA ARG A 537 -2.81 -14.49 15.49
C ARG A 537 -4.10 -13.66 15.45
N THR A 538 -4.34 -12.84 16.48
CA THR A 538 -5.53 -11.99 16.60
C THR A 538 -5.24 -10.52 16.24
N ALA A 539 -4.10 -10.25 15.61
CA ALA A 539 -3.82 -8.97 14.98
C ALA A 539 -4.96 -8.58 14.01
N ASP A 540 -5.46 -7.35 14.12
CA ASP A 540 -6.62 -6.88 13.35
C ASP A 540 -6.45 -5.48 12.76
N GLY A 541 -5.27 -4.87 12.91
CA GLY A 541 -4.94 -3.57 12.38
C GLY A 541 -3.93 -2.79 13.23
N VAL A 542 -3.62 -1.59 12.77
CA VAL A 542 -2.69 -0.65 13.43
C VAL A 542 -3.45 0.41 14.22
N LEU A 543 -2.81 0.97 15.24
CA LEU A 543 -3.16 2.28 15.79
C LEU A 543 -1.93 3.18 15.70
N PHE A 544 -2.12 4.38 15.16
CA PHE A 544 -1.07 5.38 15.12
C PHE A 544 -0.92 6.05 16.49
N SER A 545 0.25 6.64 16.70
CA SER A 545 0.60 7.30 17.94
C SER A 545 1.38 8.56 17.69
N ASP A 546 1.22 9.57 18.54
CA ASP A 546 2.20 10.65 18.67
C ASP A 546 3.59 10.08 19.00
N GLY A 547 4.65 10.76 18.57
CA GLY A 547 6.01 10.38 18.97
C GLY A 547 7.10 11.25 18.35
N ALA A 548 8.18 11.45 19.09
CA ALA A 548 9.41 12.02 18.58
C ALA A 548 10.62 11.30 19.19
N GLY A 549 11.73 11.31 18.45
CA GLY A 549 13.00 10.78 18.94
C GLY A 549 14.17 11.37 18.19
N ALA A 550 15.32 11.42 18.86
CA ALA A 550 16.59 11.85 18.30
C ALA A 550 17.74 11.00 18.85
N VAL A 551 18.74 10.76 18.01
CA VAL A 551 20.02 10.16 18.36
C VAL A 551 21.16 11.04 17.85
N VAL A 552 22.26 11.07 18.59
CA VAL A 552 23.48 11.76 18.16
C VAL A 552 24.51 10.73 17.71
N LEU A 553 25.05 10.93 16.51
CA LEU A 553 26.00 10.05 15.87
C LEU A 553 27.35 10.75 15.74
N LYS A 554 28.43 9.98 15.95
CA LYS A 554 29.81 10.36 15.66
C LYS A 554 30.54 9.18 15.05
N ARG A 555 31.64 9.47 14.36
CA ARG A 555 32.66 8.44 14.09
C ARG A 555 33.17 7.86 15.40
N LEU A 556 33.42 6.55 15.47
CA LEU A 556 33.81 5.87 16.70
C LEU A 556 35.15 6.39 17.21
N SER A 557 36.13 6.60 16.34
CA SER A 557 37.41 7.21 16.73
C SER A 557 37.22 8.57 17.39
N ARG A 558 36.32 9.40 16.84
CA ARG A 558 35.96 10.72 17.37
C ARG A 558 35.27 10.61 18.72
N ALA A 559 34.28 9.73 18.85
CA ALA A 559 33.56 9.50 20.11
C ALA A 559 34.51 9.06 21.23
N LEU A 560 35.44 8.16 20.94
CA LEU A 560 36.44 7.70 21.91
C LEU A 560 37.44 8.80 22.28
N ALA A 561 37.88 9.61 21.31
CA ALA A 561 38.77 10.74 21.57
C ALA A 561 38.09 11.84 22.41
N ASP A 562 36.79 12.01 22.23
CA ASP A 562 35.96 12.96 22.96
C ASP A 562 35.55 12.46 24.36
N GLY A 563 35.75 11.16 24.65
CA GLY A 563 35.31 10.55 25.90
C GLY A 563 33.79 10.36 25.99
N ASP A 564 33.11 10.31 24.84
CA ASP A 564 31.67 10.09 24.79
C ASP A 564 31.30 8.66 25.26
N THR A 565 30.10 8.52 25.82
CA THR A 565 29.52 7.19 26.05
C THR A 565 29.04 6.61 24.72
N VAL A 566 29.51 5.42 24.36
CA VAL A 566 29.06 4.71 23.15
C VAL A 566 27.95 3.73 23.51
N TYR A 567 26.71 4.04 23.12
CA TYR A 567 25.54 3.19 23.39
C TYR A 567 25.44 1.99 22.44
N GLY A 568 25.99 2.12 21.23
CA GLY A 568 26.00 1.08 20.20
C GLY A 568 26.69 1.56 18.93
N LEU A 569 26.97 0.62 18.03
CA LEU A 569 27.59 0.88 16.73
C LEU A 569 26.61 0.56 15.61
N ILE A 570 26.40 1.48 14.68
CA ILE A 570 25.63 1.22 13.45
C ILE A 570 26.55 0.46 12.49
N ALA A 571 26.20 -0.80 12.20
CA ALA A 571 27.01 -1.68 11.35
C ALA A 571 26.66 -1.53 9.87
N GLY A 572 25.39 -1.31 9.54
CA GLY A 572 24.91 -1.13 8.17
C GLY A 572 23.42 -0.86 8.09
N VAL A 573 23.00 -0.11 7.08
CA VAL A 573 21.59 0.15 6.76
C VAL A 573 21.32 -0.29 5.32
N GLY A 574 20.38 -1.22 5.14
CA GLY A 574 19.90 -1.62 3.83
C GLY A 574 18.61 -0.88 3.50
N LEU A 575 18.59 -0.21 2.34
CA LEU A 575 17.43 0.55 1.86
C LEU A 575 16.91 -0.11 0.58
N SER A 576 15.60 -0.12 0.35
CA SER A 576 15.03 -0.63 -0.90
C SER A 576 13.69 0.01 -1.25
N ALA A 577 13.31 -0.06 -2.53
CA ALA A 577 11.92 0.09 -2.95
C ALA A 577 11.32 -1.26 -3.37
N ASP A 578 10.03 -1.48 -3.13
CA ASP A 578 9.31 -2.71 -3.50
C ASP A 578 9.28 -2.96 -5.02
N GLY A 579 9.34 -1.90 -5.82
CA GLY A 579 9.14 -1.97 -7.26
C GLY A 579 7.70 -2.32 -7.61
N LYS A 580 7.50 -3.04 -8.71
CA LYS A 580 6.17 -3.31 -9.24
C LYS A 580 5.39 -4.29 -8.36
N GLY A 581 4.21 -3.87 -7.89
CA GLY A 581 3.36 -4.64 -6.96
C GLY A 581 1.88 -4.68 -7.36
N LYS A 582 1.05 -5.30 -6.50
CA LYS A 582 -0.40 -5.43 -6.69
C LYS A 582 -1.16 -4.12 -6.48
N ALA A 583 -0.77 -3.37 -5.45
CA ALA A 583 -1.27 -2.06 -5.10
C ALA A 583 -0.13 -1.29 -4.40
N ILE A 584 -0.18 0.04 -4.40
CA ILE A 584 0.88 0.88 -3.84
C ILE A 584 1.00 0.77 -2.31
N TYR A 585 -0.08 0.33 -1.65
CA TYR A 585 -0.18 0.11 -0.21
C TYR A 585 0.03 -1.35 0.20
N ALA A 586 0.10 -2.28 -0.76
CA ALA A 586 0.27 -3.69 -0.46
C ALA A 586 1.77 -3.99 -0.22
N PRO A 587 2.15 -4.63 0.90
CA PRO A 587 3.55 -4.94 1.18
C PRO A 587 4.13 -5.97 0.20
N SER A 588 5.44 -5.89 -0.06
CA SER A 588 6.17 -6.86 -0.88
C SER A 588 7.33 -7.50 -0.11
N SER A 589 7.26 -8.81 0.13
CA SER A 589 8.36 -9.56 0.76
C SER A 589 9.68 -9.44 -0.02
N ALA A 590 9.61 -9.36 -1.36
CA ALA A 590 10.81 -9.23 -2.19
C ALA A 590 11.55 -7.90 -1.98
N GLY A 591 10.84 -6.80 -1.70
CA GLY A 591 11.45 -5.53 -1.35
C GLY A 591 12.05 -5.58 0.05
N GLN A 592 11.32 -6.13 1.01
CA GLN A 592 11.79 -6.28 2.39
C GLN A 592 13.05 -7.16 2.47
N GLU A 593 13.05 -8.34 1.83
CA GLU A 593 14.22 -9.22 1.69
C GLU A 593 15.42 -8.49 1.07
N LEU A 594 15.20 -7.65 0.05
CA LEU A 594 16.25 -6.85 -0.57
C LEU A 594 16.86 -5.84 0.41
N SER A 595 16.05 -5.20 1.25
CA SER A 595 16.56 -4.30 2.30
C SER A 595 17.37 -5.07 3.35
N VAL A 596 16.93 -6.24 3.79
CA VAL A 596 17.69 -7.08 4.75
C VAL A 596 19.01 -7.54 4.15
N ALA A 597 18.98 -8.06 2.92
CA ALA A 597 20.18 -8.51 2.21
C ALA A 597 21.20 -7.37 2.05
N ARG A 598 20.76 -6.15 1.72
CA ARG A 598 21.64 -4.97 1.63
C ARG A 598 22.25 -4.57 2.96
N ALA A 599 21.50 -4.68 4.06
CA ALA A 599 22.03 -4.36 5.38
C ALA A 599 23.12 -5.35 5.79
N LEU A 600 22.89 -6.64 5.58
CA LEU A 600 23.85 -7.72 5.84
C LEU A 600 25.11 -7.57 4.96
N ASP A 601 24.92 -7.38 3.65
CA ASP A 601 26.01 -7.19 2.69
C ASP A 601 26.90 -6.00 3.04
N LYS A 602 26.29 -4.83 3.28
CA LYS A 602 27.03 -3.65 3.72
C LYS A 602 27.77 -3.94 5.00
N SER A 603 27.06 -4.33 6.06
CA SER A 603 27.66 -4.50 7.39
C SER A 603 28.72 -5.60 7.48
N GLY A 604 28.75 -6.54 6.52
CA GLY A 604 29.52 -7.77 6.60
C GLY A 604 29.08 -8.66 7.78
N VAL A 605 27.93 -8.39 8.40
CA VAL A 605 27.34 -9.23 9.45
C VAL A 605 26.70 -10.44 8.78
N GLU A 606 27.02 -11.62 9.29
CA GLU A 606 26.39 -12.85 8.81
C GLU A 606 24.98 -12.97 9.40
N ALA A 607 24.02 -13.51 8.65
CA ALA A 607 22.65 -13.67 9.14
C ALA A 607 22.56 -14.40 10.50
N GLY A 608 23.40 -15.43 10.72
CA GLY A 608 23.47 -16.17 11.99
C GLY A 608 24.14 -15.43 13.16
N GLU A 609 24.66 -14.22 12.95
CA GLU A 609 25.20 -13.35 14.01
C GLU A 609 24.15 -12.39 14.59
N VAL A 610 22.98 -12.25 13.95
CA VAL A 610 21.87 -11.44 14.46
C VAL A 610 21.14 -12.20 15.56
N ASP A 611 20.96 -11.57 16.72
CA ASP A 611 20.32 -12.18 17.89
C ASP A 611 18.86 -11.76 18.04
N TRP A 612 18.53 -10.56 17.56
CA TRP A 612 17.24 -9.91 17.81
C TRP A 612 16.86 -9.02 16.63
N VAL A 613 15.59 -9.04 16.24
CA VAL A 613 14.98 -8.11 15.28
C VAL A 613 13.84 -7.37 15.96
N ILE A 614 13.94 -6.04 15.99
CA ILE A 614 12.80 -5.18 16.25
C ILE A 614 12.11 -4.94 14.91
N ALA A 615 11.08 -5.74 14.68
CA ALA A 615 10.28 -5.74 13.46
C ALA A 615 9.49 -4.44 13.30
N HIS A 616 9.14 -4.12 12.05
CA HIS A 616 8.20 -3.07 11.76
C HIS A 616 6.79 -3.41 12.30
N ALA A 617 6.38 -4.67 12.25
CA ALA A 617 5.12 -5.29 12.66
C ALA A 617 4.16 -4.34 13.39
N THR A 618 3.15 -3.90 12.64
CA THR A 618 2.19 -2.87 13.04
C THR A 618 0.91 -3.46 13.61
N GLY A 619 0.76 -4.79 13.64
CA GLY A 619 -0.50 -5.47 13.95
C GLY A 619 -1.43 -5.57 12.75
N THR A 620 -0.96 -5.25 11.54
CA THR A 620 -1.72 -5.48 10.32
C THR A 620 -1.45 -6.89 9.81
N PRO A 621 -2.47 -7.76 9.63
CA PRO A 621 -2.23 -9.17 9.31
C PRO A 621 -1.32 -9.40 8.09
N ALA A 622 -1.59 -8.71 6.98
CA ALA A 622 -0.82 -8.84 5.75
C ALA A 622 0.61 -8.26 5.88
N GLY A 623 0.78 -7.18 6.65
CA GLY A 623 2.08 -6.55 6.88
C GLY A 623 2.97 -7.40 7.76
N ASP A 624 2.43 -7.86 8.90
CA ASP A 624 3.14 -8.72 9.86
C ASP A 624 3.52 -10.06 9.21
N GLU A 625 2.65 -10.65 8.38
CA GLU A 625 2.96 -11.86 7.62
C GLU A 625 4.06 -11.63 6.57
N ALA A 626 3.95 -10.59 5.75
CA ALA A 626 4.96 -10.29 4.74
C ALA A 626 6.35 -10.06 5.35
N GLU A 627 6.41 -9.34 6.47
CA GLU A 627 7.64 -9.12 7.22
C GLU A 627 8.20 -10.41 7.81
N PHE A 628 7.36 -11.19 8.49
CA PHE A 628 7.82 -12.41 9.14
C PHE A 628 8.39 -13.41 8.12
N LEU A 629 7.74 -13.55 6.97
CA LEU A 629 8.22 -14.40 5.87
C LEU A 629 9.56 -13.90 5.30
N SER A 630 9.73 -12.59 5.15
CA SER A 630 10.98 -11.97 4.69
C SER A 630 12.13 -12.21 5.68
N LEU A 631 11.86 -12.02 6.97
CA LEU A 631 12.82 -12.30 8.04
C LEU A 631 13.19 -13.78 8.10
N ARG A 632 12.20 -14.67 7.95
CA ARG A 632 12.42 -16.12 7.94
C ARG A 632 13.33 -16.54 6.79
N ALA A 633 13.14 -15.96 5.60
CA ALA A 633 13.99 -16.22 4.44
C ALA A 633 15.42 -15.69 4.65
N ALA A 634 15.56 -14.49 5.20
CA ALA A 634 16.86 -13.82 5.36
C ALA A 634 17.69 -14.36 6.53
N TYR A 635 17.06 -14.77 7.63
CA TYR A 635 17.71 -15.21 8.88
C TYR A 635 17.68 -16.72 9.12
N ALA A 636 17.43 -17.51 8.07
CA ALA A 636 17.43 -18.97 8.15
C ALA A 636 18.75 -19.49 8.76
N GLY A 637 18.64 -20.31 9.80
CA GLY A 637 19.81 -20.83 10.50
C GLY A 637 19.47 -21.76 11.65
N THR A 638 20.46 -22.07 12.47
CA THR A 638 20.31 -22.97 13.64
C THR A 638 20.25 -22.22 14.98
N HIS A 639 20.55 -20.92 14.99
CA HIS A 639 20.56 -20.10 16.20
C HIS A 639 19.24 -19.33 16.32
N PRO A 640 18.57 -19.35 17.48
CA PRO A 640 17.35 -18.58 17.69
C PRO A 640 17.57 -17.08 17.49
N VAL A 641 16.70 -16.45 16.72
CA VAL A 641 16.64 -14.99 16.54
C VAL A 641 15.32 -14.51 17.12
N GLN A 642 15.39 -13.64 18.13
CA GLN A 642 14.21 -13.07 18.76
C GLN A 642 13.55 -12.04 17.83
N VAL A 643 12.22 -11.97 17.79
CA VAL A 643 11.46 -10.99 16.99
C VAL A 643 10.42 -10.30 17.87
N THR A 644 10.50 -8.97 17.96
CA THR A 644 9.59 -8.14 18.76
C THR A 644 9.16 -6.89 18.00
N SER A 645 8.12 -6.19 18.46
CA SER A 645 7.73 -4.86 18.00
C SER A 645 7.18 -4.04 19.17
N ASN A 646 7.74 -2.85 19.38
CA ASN A 646 7.28 -1.88 20.39
C ASN A 646 5.90 -1.28 20.06
N LYS A 647 5.40 -1.45 18.82
CA LYS A 647 4.12 -0.87 18.39
C LYS A 647 2.92 -1.51 19.08
N SER A 648 3.09 -2.76 19.54
CA SER A 648 2.12 -3.41 20.42
C SER A 648 1.88 -2.65 21.71
N LEU A 649 2.85 -1.85 22.17
CA LEU A 649 2.81 -1.12 23.43
C LEU A 649 2.45 0.35 23.23
N ILE A 650 3.22 1.05 22.40
CA ILE A 650 3.12 2.51 22.24
C ILE A 650 2.37 2.93 20.97
N GLY A 651 1.86 1.99 20.18
CA GLY A 651 1.31 2.28 18.85
C GLY A 651 2.38 2.63 17.82
N HIS A 652 1.93 2.99 16.62
CA HIS A 652 2.83 3.35 15.53
C HIS A 652 3.13 4.85 15.52
N THR A 653 4.33 5.24 15.95
CA THR A 653 4.80 6.63 16.01
C THR A 653 5.19 7.24 14.65
N GLY A 654 4.50 6.81 13.57
CA GLY A 654 4.68 7.31 12.20
C GLY A 654 6.15 7.42 11.77
N TRP A 655 6.55 8.63 11.36
CA TRP A 655 7.87 8.97 10.85
C TRP A 655 9.00 8.84 11.89
N ALA A 656 8.69 8.83 13.19
CA ALA A 656 9.63 8.60 14.29
C ALA A 656 9.82 7.12 14.65
N ALA A 657 9.05 6.19 14.06
CA ALA A 657 9.02 4.78 14.48
C ALA A 657 10.38 4.07 14.38
N GLY A 658 11.19 4.42 13.40
CA GLY A 658 12.54 3.91 13.22
C GLY A 658 13.45 4.29 14.39
N VAL A 659 13.59 5.58 14.68
CA VAL A 659 14.46 6.06 15.77
C VAL A 659 14.00 5.59 17.15
N VAL A 660 12.69 5.52 17.40
CA VAL A 660 12.16 4.95 18.65
C VAL A 660 12.55 3.48 18.81
N SER A 661 12.55 2.72 17.71
CA SER A 661 13.00 1.32 17.69
C SER A 661 14.53 1.19 17.81
N VAL A 662 15.30 2.14 17.29
CA VAL A 662 16.75 2.24 17.55
C VAL A 662 17.01 2.49 19.03
N ILE A 663 16.28 3.40 19.68
CA ILE A 663 16.45 3.66 21.12
C ILE A 663 16.06 2.41 21.93
N HIS A 664 15.00 1.70 21.56
CA HIS A 664 14.64 0.41 22.15
C HIS A 664 15.81 -0.60 22.05
N ALA A 665 16.42 -0.73 20.88
CA ALA A 665 17.58 -1.61 20.68
C ALA A 665 18.77 -1.24 21.58
N LEU A 666 19.10 0.05 21.67
CA LEU A 666 20.19 0.57 22.51
C LEU A 666 19.93 0.34 24.01
N LEU A 667 18.68 0.49 24.45
CA LEU A 667 18.29 0.18 25.82
C LEU A 667 18.42 -1.32 26.13
N GLY A 668 18.01 -2.19 25.20
CA GLY A 668 18.21 -3.63 25.35
C GLY A 668 19.68 -4.03 25.45
N LEU A 669 20.56 -3.38 24.69
CA LEU A 669 22.02 -3.54 24.80
C LEU A 669 22.55 -3.09 26.17
N ARG A 670 22.13 -1.90 26.61
CA ARG A 670 22.54 -1.29 27.90
C ARG A 670 22.11 -2.12 29.10
N HIS A 671 20.89 -2.66 29.08
CA HIS A 671 20.32 -3.43 30.17
C HIS A 671 20.55 -4.94 30.06
N GLU A 672 21.18 -5.39 28.97
CA GLU A 672 21.47 -6.80 28.70
C GLU A 672 20.21 -7.70 28.71
N VAL A 673 19.10 -7.18 28.18
CA VAL A 673 17.80 -7.87 28.15
C VAL A 673 17.09 -7.55 26.83
N ILE A 674 16.49 -8.56 26.20
CA ILE A 674 15.51 -8.40 25.13
C ILE A 674 14.12 -8.39 25.78
N PRO A 675 13.34 -7.29 25.68
CA PRO A 675 11.99 -7.22 26.24
C PRO A 675 11.04 -8.26 25.64
N ALA A 676 9.94 -8.53 26.35
CA ALA A 676 8.87 -9.38 25.83
C ALA A 676 8.09 -8.69 24.70
N GLN A 677 7.48 -9.48 23.83
CA GLN A 677 6.43 -9.02 22.95
C GLN A 677 5.13 -8.86 23.74
N HIS A 678 4.71 -7.61 23.94
CA HIS A 678 3.44 -7.31 24.62
C HIS A 678 2.24 -7.62 23.73
N ARG A 679 1.11 -7.95 24.37
CA ARG A 679 -0.16 -8.33 23.71
C ARG A 679 -0.04 -9.53 22.75
N PHE A 680 0.95 -10.39 22.97
CA PHE A 680 1.16 -11.63 22.22
C PHE A 680 0.74 -12.86 23.04
N SER A 681 -0.05 -13.71 22.42
CA SER A 681 -0.53 -14.99 22.94
C SER A 681 0.01 -16.15 22.10
N ALA A 682 -0.09 -16.05 20.77
CA ALA A 682 0.49 -17.02 19.85
C ALA A 682 0.55 -16.46 18.42
N ALA A 683 1.56 -16.89 17.66
CA ALA A 683 1.71 -16.50 16.27
C ALA A 683 0.65 -17.15 15.35
N PRO A 684 0.39 -16.58 14.17
CA PRO A 684 -0.33 -17.24 13.09
C PRO A 684 0.39 -18.50 12.58
N ASP A 685 -0.36 -19.52 12.15
CA ASP A 685 0.21 -20.76 11.61
C ASP A 685 1.05 -20.49 10.33
N SER A 686 0.69 -19.48 9.55
CA SER A 686 1.39 -19.12 8.31
C SER A 686 2.84 -18.64 8.52
N PHE A 687 3.19 -18.22 9.74
CA PHE A 687 4.55 -17.86 10.09
C PHE A 687 5.47 -19.10 10.08
N GLY A 688 4.92 -20.28 10.36
CA GLY A 688 5.64 -21.54 10.34
C GLY A 688 6.75 -21.62 11.39
N LEU A 689 6.51 -21.11 12.61
CA LEU A 689 7.49 -21.06 13.70
C LEU A 689 8.17 -22.40 13.98
N GLU A 690 7.46 -23.52 13.82
CA GLU A 690 8.01 -24.87 14.06
C GLU A 690 9.09 -25.27 13.04
N SER A 691 9.17 -24.58 11.90
CA SER A 691 10.10 -24.89 10.81
C SER A 691 11.19 -23.82 10.61
N CYS A 692 11.32 -22.87 11.53
CA CYS A 692 12.37 -21.84 11.48
C CYS A 692 13.03 -21.60 12.85
N ASN A 693 14.06 -20.76 12.85
CA ASN A 693 14.81 -20.34 14.04
C ASN A 693 14.38 -18.98 14.59
N LEU A 694 13.24 -18.44 14.15
CA LEU A 694 12.70 -17.20 14.69
C LEU A 694 11.83 -17.49 15.91
N GLU A 695 11.96 -16.69 16.96
CA GLU A 695 11.19 -16.81 18.20
C GLU A 695 10.56 -15.48 18.58
N ILE A 696 9.32 -15.49 19.06
CA ILE A 696 8.65 -14.30 19.59
C ILE A 696 8.58 -14.43 21.12
N PRO A 697 9.35 -13.62 21.89
CA PRO A 697 9.49 -13.83 23.31
C PRO A 697 8.26 -13.36 24.09
N ALA A 698 7.52 -14.27 24.74
CA ALA A 698 6.41 -13.92 25.64
C ALA A 698 6.87 -13.40 27.02
N ARG A 699 8.17 -13.44 27.30
CA ARG A 699 8.81 -12.97 28.54
C ARG A 699 10.18 -12.38 28.22
N PRO A 700 10.70 -11.45 29.05
CA PRO A 700 12.03 -10.90 28.82
C PRO A 700 13.10 -12.00 28.73
N VAL A 701 14.00 -11.89 27.76
CA VAL A 701 15.09 -12.83 27.51
C VAL A 701 16.41 -12.20 27.96
N PRO A 702 17.15 -12.82 28.91
CA PRO A 702 18.48 -12.37 29.26
C PRO A 702 19.41 -12.36 28.04
N TRP A 703 20.12 -11.26 27.84
CA TRP A 703 20.97 -11.04 26.68
C TRP A 703 22.38 -10.56 27.11
N PRO A 704 23.12 -11.40 27.88
CA PRO A 704 24.43 -11.04 28.39
C PRO A 704 25.49 -10.96 27.28
N ALA A 705 26.53 -10.15 27.51
CA ALA A 705 27.65 -10.04 26.59
C ALA A 705 28.35 -11.40 26.37
N ARG A 706 28.69 -11.73 25.11
CA ARG A 706 29.28 -13.03 24.71
C ARG A 706 30.76 -12.92 24.32
N PRO A 707 31.71 -13.65 24.92
CA PRO A 707 33.14 -13.42 24.66
C PRO A 707 33.59 -13.63 23.20
N ASP A 708 32.85 -14.39 22.40
CA ASP A 708 33.21 -14.77 21.05
C ASP A 708 32.73 -13.79 19.96
N ARG A 709 31.53 -13.21 20.08
CA ARG A 709 30.96 -12.25 19.09
C ARG A 709 30.14 -11.14 19.74
N PRO A 710 30.04 -9.94 19.11
CA PRO A 710 29.16 -8.89 19.59
C PRO A 710 27.68 -9.30 19.51
N ARG A 711 26.90 -8.87 20.48
CA ARG A 711 25.44 -8.84 20.42
C ARG A 711 25.01 -7.96 19.26
N THR A 712 24.12 -8.48 18.42
CA THR A 712 23.66 -7.77 17.22
C THR A 712 22.14 -7.75 17.18
N VAL A 713 21.57 -6.57 16.99
CA VAL A 713 20.12 -6.35 16.85
C VAL A 713 19.84 -5.61 15.54
N ALA A 714 18.77 -6.02 14.87
CA ALA A 714 18.27 -5.34 13.69
C ALA A 714 17.01 -4.53 13.99
N VAL A 715 16.79 -3.46 13.24
CA VAL A 715 15.58 -2.62 13.28
C VAL A 715 15.02 -2.50 11.87
N SER A 716 13.78 -2.94 11.68
CA SER A 716 13.06 -2.84 10.40
C SER A 716 12.09 -1.66 10.39
N GLY A 717 12.02 -0.96 9.26
CA GLY A 717 11.00 0.05 8.98
C GLY A 717 10.50 -0.07 7.54
N PHE A 718 9.21 -0.33 7.36
CA PHE A 718 8.61 -0.50 6.04
C PHE A 718 7.54 0.57 5.82
N GLY A 719 7.89 1.56 5.01
CA GLY A 719 7.05 2.71 4.70
C GLY A 719 5.99 2.40 3.66
N PHE A 720 4.87 3.10 3.77
CA PHE A 720 3.83 3.15 2.73
C PHE A 720 4.45 3.52 1.37
N GLY A 721 3.97 2.93 0.27
CA GLY A 721 4.63 3.06 -1.03
C GLY A 721 5.78 2.05 -1.25
N GLY A 722 6.02 1.15 -0.30
CA GLY A 722 7.03 0.11 -0.42
C GLY A 722 8.44 0.66 -0.25
N THR A 723 8.65 1.50 0.77
CA THR A 723 9.93 2.16 1.06
C THR A 723 10.57 1.55 2.30
N ASN A 724 11.51 0.62 2.10
CA ASN A 724 12.00 -0.25 3.15
C ASN A 724 13.38 0.16 3.65
N ALA A 725 13.56 0.07 4.96
CA ALA A 725 14.85 0.22 5.63
C ALA A 725 15.05 -0.92 6.63
N HIS A 726 16.28 -1.41 6.72
CA HIS A 726 16.70 -2.41 7.69
C HIS A 726 18.07 -2.03 8.24
N LEU A 727 18.16 -1.74 9.55
CA LEU A 727 19.35 -1.19 10.19
C LEU A 727 19.92 -2.20 11.18
N LEU A 728 21.23 -2.44 11.14
CA LEU A 728 21.94 -3.33 12.05
C LEU A 728 22.75 -2.54 13.08
N ILE A 729 22.58 -2.90 14.37
CA ILE A 729 23.30 -2.31 15.50
C ILE A 729 24.10 -3.41 16.21
N GLN A 730 25.38 -3.16 16.44
CA GLN A 730 26.24 -4.01 17.25
C GLN A 730 26.56 -3.34 18.58
N GLU A 731 26.74 -4.15 19.62
CA GLU A 731 27.27 -3.63 20.87
C GLU A 731 28.71 -3.12 20.69
N PHE A 732 29.04 -2.02 21.38
CA PHE A 732 30.42 -1.55 21.45
C PHE A 732 31.24 -2.39 22.44
N ARG A 733 32.45 -2.79 22.05
CA ARG A 733 33.40 -3.51 22.92
C ARG A 733 34.77 -2.85 22.90
N PRO A 734 35.27 -2.35 24.03
CA PRO A 734 36.63 -1.83 24.12
C PRO A 734 37.66 -2.85 23.60
N GLY A 735 38.51 -2.41 22.66
CA GLY A 735 39.59 -3.22 22.10
C GLY A 735 39.20 -4.22 21.00
N ARG A 736 37.90 -4.39 20.69
CA ARG A 736 37.44 -5.11 19.49
C ARG A 736 36.77 -4.15 18.52
N ARG A 737 37.25 -4.11 17.27
CA ARG A 737 36.53 -3.38 16.22
C ARG A 737 35.14 -3.98 16.00
N GLY A 738 34.13 -3.13 15.95
CA GLY A 738 32.85 -3.46 15.33
C GLY A 738 33.04 -3.60 13.82
N LYS A 739 32.10 -4.27 13.14
CA LYS A 739 32.11 -4.28 11.68
C LYS A 739 31.64 -2.91 11.18
N ALA A 740 32.44 -2.27 10.32
CA ALA A 740 32.07 -1.03 9.63
C ALA A 740 31.85 -1.37 8.16
N GLY A 741 30.59 -1.29 7.73
CA GLY A 741 30.18 -1.77 6.42
C GLY A 741 30.29 -0.78 5.27
N TYR A 742 30.42 0.50 5.59
CA TYR A 742 30.47 1.54 4.58
C TYR A 742 31.92 1.75 4.15
N GLY A 743 32.19 1.52 2.87
CA GLY A 743 33.44 1.95 2.24
C GLY A 743 33.54 3.47 2.19
N ALA A 744 34.72 3.97 1.80
CA ALA A 744 34.84 5.38 1.44
C ALA A 744 33.97 5.69 0.21
N GLY A 745 33.40 6.89 0.16
CA GLY A 745 32.75 7.39 -1.05
C GLY A 745 33.69 7.32 -2.25
N THR A 746 33.13 7.09 -3.43
CA THR A 746 33.88 7.03 -4.68
C THR A 746 34.67 8.30 -4.98
N GLY A 747 34.20 9.46 -4.48
CA GLY A 747 34.78 10.78 -4.79
C GLY A 747 34.68 11.15 -6.27
N GLU A 748 33.81 10.45 -7.00
CA GLU A 748 33.67 10.59 -8.44
C GLU A 748 32.70 11.74 -8.79
N PRO A 749 32.95 12.54 -9.84
CA PRO A 749 31.98 13.53 -10.29
C PRO A 749 30.63 12.90 -10.68
N MET A 750 29.55 13.47 -10.18
CA MET A 750 28.18 13.11 -10.54
C MET A 750 27.72 13.97 -11.71
N VAL A 751 27.01 13.38 -12.66
CA VAL A 751 26.62 14.03 -13.92
C VAL A 751 25.15 13.85 -14.22
N ILE A 752 24.54 14.90 -14.77
CA ILE A 752 23.21 14.84 -15.36
C ILE A 752 23.34 14.25 -16.77
N VAL A 753 22.66 13.15 -17.03
CA VAL A 753 22.68 12.44 -18.33
C VAL A 753 21.36 12.57 -19.10
N GLY A 754 20.31 13.06 -18.46
CA GLY A 754 19.01 13.28 -19.08
C GLY A 754 18.10 14.13 -18.20
N TRP A 755 17.12 14.78 -18.83
CA TRP A 755 16.08 15.52 -18.11
C TRP A 755 14.76 15.47 -18.87
N SER A 756 13.67 15.73 -18.15
CA SER A 756 12.33 15.89 -18.69
C SER A 756 11.49 16.79 -17.78
N ALA A 757 10.45 17.39 -18.33
CA ALA A 757 9.55 18.23 -17.54
C ALA A 757 8.09 18.08 -17.99
N HIS A 758 7.19 18.25 -17.03
CA HIS A 758 5.76 18.32 -17.24
C HIS A 758 5.22 19.56 -16.53
N VAL A 759 4.93 20.58 -17.32
CA VAL A 759 4.42 21.89 -16.87
C VAL A 759 3.17 22.24 -17.68
N PRO A 760 2.26 23.07 -17.14
CA PRO A 760 1.03 23.43 -17.83
C PRO A 760 1.27 23.98 -19.23
N GLY A 761 0.46 23.53 -20.19
CA GLY A 761 0.52 23.97 -21.59
C GLY A 761 1.70 23.44 -22.43
N ALA A 762 2.67 22.73 -21.84
CA ALA A 762 3.81 22.19 -22.59
C ALA A 762 3.59 20.74 -23.08
N GLU A 763 3.64 20.55 -24.40
CA GLU A 763 3.54 19.25 -25.07
C GLU A 763 4.80 18.39 -24.90
N GLY A 764 5.97 19.00 -24.64
CA GLY A 764 7.22 18.29 -24.41
C GLY A 764 8.41 19.18 -24.08
N ASN A 765 9.58 18.57 -23.89
CA ASN A 765 10.79 19.25 -23.39
C ASN A 765 11.26 20.42 -24.27
N ALA A 766 10.97 20.41 -25.58
CA ALA A 766 11.36 21.49 -26.50
C ALA A 766 10.67 22.82 -26.13
N GLN A 767 9.36 22.79 -25.87
CA GLN A 767 8.62 23.99 -25.45
C GLN A 767 9.03 24.46 -24.05
N VAL A 768 9.40 23.54 -23.16
CA VAL A 768 9.95 23.90 -21.85
C VAL A 768 11.29 24.64 -22.00
N ALA A 769 12.15 24.19 -22.92
CA ALA A 769 13.40 24.88 -23.22
C ALA A 769 13.18 26.26 -23.86
N GLU A 770 12.17 26.42 -24.72
CA GLU A 770 11.78 27.73 -25.28
C GLU A 770 11.22 28.67 -24.21
N TRP A 771 10.39 28.15 -23.30
CA TRP A 771 9.86 28.89 -22.15
C TRP A 771 10.99 29.36 -21.21
N ALA A 772 11.94 28.48 -20.87
CA ALA A 772 13.09 28.82 -20.05
C ALA A 772 13.99 29.91 -20.68
N GLN A 773 13.93 30.08 -22.01
CA GLN A 773 14.66 31.12 -22.74
C GLN A 773 13.81 32.39 -22.98
N GLY A 774 12.60 32.48 -22.41
CA GLY A 774 11.69 33.60 -22.58
C GLY A 774 11.05 33.68 -23.97
N ARG A 775 11.10 32.60 -24.77
CA ARG A 775 10.58 32.56 -26.15
C ARG A 775 9.15 32.01 -26.25
N HIS A 776 8.63 31.45 -25.16
CA HIS A 776 7.28 30.92 -25.05
C HIS A 776 6.69 31.29 -23.68
N ILE A 777 5.39 31.57 -23.60
CA ILE A 777 4.68 31.81 -22.33
C ILE A 777 3.85 30.57 -22.02
N LEU A 778 3.98 30.03 -20.82
CA LEU A 778 3.22 28.87 -20.35
C LEU A 778 2.31 29.28 -19.19
N PRO A 779 1.11 28.68 -19.06
CA PRO A 779 0.27 28.87 -17.88
C PRO A 779 0.98 28.43 -16.60
N ASN A 780 0.58 29.00 -15.47
CA ASN A 780 1.10 28.65 -14.14
C ASN A 780 0.35 27.46 -13.50
N SER A 781 -0.82 27.04 -14.02
CA SER A 781 -1.63 25.97 -13.44
C SER A 781 -2.30 25.09 -14.51
N PHE A 782 -2.51 23.81 -14.18
CA PHE A 782 -3.36 22.87 -14.92
C PHE A 782 -4.87 23.11 -14.70
N GLY A 783 -5.23 23.98 -13.73
CA GLY A 783 -6.60 24.26 -13.32
C GLY A 783 -7.11 23.35 -12.20
N ASP A 784 -8.42 23.37 -11.96
CA ASP A 784 -9.07 22.58 -10.91
C ASP A 784 -8.93 21.08 -11.14
N GLY A 785 -9.07 20.65 -12.40
CA GLY A 785 -8.82 19.28 -12.84
C GLY A 785 -7.41 19.11 -13.41
N TYR A 786 -6.82 17.93 -13.22
CA TYR A 786 -5.57 17.56 -13.89
C TYR A 786 -5.88 16.75 -15.16
N PRO A 787 -5.28 17.08 -16.32
CA PRO A 787 -5.48 16.33 -17.56
C PRO A 787 -4.81 14.96 -17.47
N SER A 788 -5.53 13.96 -16.97
CA SER A 788 -4.99 12.61 -16.82
C SER A 788 -4.46 12.08 -18.16
N PRO A 789 -3.27 11.48 -18.20
CA PRO A 789 -2.77 10.80 -19.40
C PRO A 789 -3.77 9.73 -19.88
N PRO A 790 -3.82 9.46 -21.19
CA PRO A 790 -4.66 8.39 -21.73
C PRO A 790 -4.22 7.03 -21.15
N PHE A 791 -5.16 6.09 -21.05
CA PHE A 791 -4.92 4.76 -20.47
C PHE A 791 -3.72 4.01 -21.10
N ALA A 792 -3.48 4.21 -22.41
CA ALA A 792 -2.33 3.64 -23.11
C ALA A 792 -0.98 4.05 -22.51
N ARG A 793 -0.90 5.24 -21.90
CA ARG A 793 0.28 5.80 -21.23
C ARG A 793 0.26 5.60 -19.72
N LEU A 794 -0.91 5.65 -19.08
CA LEU A 794 -1.07 5.45 -17.65
C LEU A 794 -2.00 4.26 -17.36
N ARG A 795 -1.41 3.10 -17.09
CA ARG A 795 -2.14 1.86 -16.81
C ARG A 795 -2.50 1.74 -15.32
N LEU A 796 -3.36 2.65 -14.86
CA LEU A 796 -3.94 2.62 -13.52
C LEU A 796 -5.48 2.52 -13.61
N PRO A 797 -6.15 1.87 -12.64
CA PRO A 797 -7.62 1.90 -12.56
C PRO A 797 -8.15 3.34 -12.46
N ALA A 798 -9.32 3.60 -13.05
CA ALA A 798 -9.92 4.93 -13.06
C ALA A 798 -10.23 5.46 -11.64
N SER A 799 -10.59 4.59 -10.70
CA SER A 799 -10.76 4.95 -9.28
C SER A 799 -9.45 5.45 -8.68
N THR A 800 -8.37 4.69 -8.87
CA THR A 800 -7.04 5.05 -8.40
C THR A 800 -6.59 6.37 -8.99
N ILE A 801 -6.79 6.61 -10.29
CA ILE A 801 -6.43 7.88 -10.93
C ILE A 801 -7.17 9.06 -10.27
N ARG A 802 -8.48 8.92 -10.01
CA ARG A 802 -9.27 9.99 -9.36
C ARG A 802 -8.80 10.32 -7.96
N ALA A 803 -8.35 9.31 -7.21
CA ALA A 803 -7.85 9.48 -5.85
C ALA A 803 -6.39 9.97 -5.78
N THR A 804 -5.62 9.81 -6.88
CA THR A 804 -4.18 10.11 -6.94
C THR A 804 -3.92 11.60 -7.15
N ASP A 805 -3.07 12.19 -6.31
CA ASP A 805 -2.64 13.57 -6.46
C ASP A 805 -1.88 13.77 -7.77
N ARG A 806 -2.09 14.94 -8.38
CA ARG A 806 -1.50 15.28 -9.68
C ARG A 806 0.02 15.15 -9.68
N THR A 807 0.72 15.49 -8.60
CA THR A 807 2.19 15.36 -8.50
C THR A 807 2.68 13.94 -8.74
N GLN A 808 1.93 12.94 -8.28
CA GLN A 808 2.23 11.52 -8.48
C GLN A 808 1.99 11.08 -9.93
N LEU A 809 1.08 11.72 -10.66
CA LEU A 809 0.84 11.47 -12.08
C LEU A 809 1.83 12.22 -12.97
N MET A 810 2.17 13.45 -12.60
CA MET A 810 3.09 14.33 -13.33
C MET A 810 4.50 13.72 -13.42
N ILE A 811 5.00 13.11 -12.34
CA ILE A 811 6.32 12.47 -12.35
C ILE A 811 6.38 11.24 -13.28
N ILE A 812 5.27 10.49 -13.41
CA ILE A 812 5.17 9.36 -14.37
C ILE A 812 5.22 9.90 -15.81
N GLU A 813 4.50 10.99 -16.08
CA GLU A 813 4.52 11.63 -17.40
C GLU A 813 5.91 12.18 -17.74
N CYS A 814 6.65 12.75 -16.78
CA CYS A 814 8.06 13.10 -16.96
C CYS A 814 8.90 11.89 -17.40
N MET A 815 8.76 10.74 -16.72
CA MET A 815 9.51 9.54 -17.11
C MET A 815 9.11 9.02 -18.50
N HIS A 816 7.86 9.15 -18.91
CA HIS A 816 7.44 8.88 -20.30
C HIS A 816 8.01 9.87 -21.33
N ARG A 817 8.34 11.10 -20.93
CA ARG A 817 9.01 12.10 -21.76
C ARG A 817 10.53 11.99 -21.76
N MET A 818 11.11 11.26 -20.80
CA MET A 818 12.55 11.02 -20.70
C MET A 818 13.13 10.35 -21.97
N ASP A 819 14.39 10.63 -22.30
CA ASP A 819 15.07 9.97 -23.44
C ASP A 819 14.99 8.43 -23.30
N PRO A 820 14.59 7.70 -24.36
CA PRO A 820 14.48 6.24 -24.32
C PRO A 820 15.75 5.52 -23.84
N ARG A 821 16.95 6.05 -24.13
CA ARG A 821 18.23 5.47 -23.67
C ARG A 821 18.38 5.55 -22.16
N ILE A 822 17.88 6.62 -21.55
CA ILE A 822 17.91 6.81 -20.10
C ILE A 822 16.88 5.90 -19.41
N ARG A 823 15.69 5.74 -19.99
CA ARG A 823 14.73 4.73 -19.49
C ARG A 823 15.29 3.32 -19.55
N GLU A 824 15.98 2.99 -20.64
CA GLU A 824 16.63 1.69 -20.80
C GLU A 824 17.77 1.47 -19.79
N LEU A 825 18.56 2.51 -19.49
CA LEU A 825 19.54 2.49 -18.41
C LEU A 825 18.88 2.17 -17.06
N CYS A 826 17.82 2.90 -16.70
CA CYS A 826 17.08 2.67 -15.45
C CYS A 826 16.51 1.26 -15.38
N ARG A 827 16.03 0.70 -16.51
CA ARG A 827 15.53 -0.68 -16.58
C ARG A 827 16.64 -1.71 -16.35
N ARG A 828 17.83 -1.54 -16.94
CA ARG A 828 18.97 -2.44 -16.74
C ARG A 828 19.53 -2.37 -15.32
N HIS A 829 19.56 -1.17 -14.75
CA HIS A 829 19.97 -0.93 -13.37
C HIS A 829 18.80 -0.93 -12.39
N SER A 830 17.66 -1.57 -12.70
CA SER A 830 16.42 -1.40 -11.92
C SER A 830 16.59 -1.66 -10.42
N ARG A 831 17.39 -2.67 -10.05
CA ARG A 831 17.73 -2.94 -8.64
C ARG A 831 18.50 -1.80 -7.98
N LYS A 832 19.30 -1.04 -8.72
CA LYS A 832 20.14 0.07 -8.25
C LYS A 832 19.72 1.44 -8.82
N THR A 833 18.48 1.58 -9.29
CA THR A 833 17.94 2.90 -9.69
C THR A 833 17.08 3.44 -8.55
N GLY A 834 17.53 4.57 -7.97
CA GLY A 834 16.80 5.29 -6.92
C GLY A 834 15.98 6.46 -7.47
N VAL A 835 15.01 6.92 -6.68
CA VAL A 835 14.18 8.10 -6.97
C VAL A 835 14.18 9.03 -5.76
N VAL A 836 14.53 10.29 -5.96
CA VAL A 836 14.60 11.31 -4.90
C VAL A 836 13.76 12.50 -5.35
N VAL A 837 12.76 12.90 -4.57
CA VAL A 837 11.82 13.96 -4.98
C VAL A 837 11.80 15.08 -3.94
N GLY A 838 12.12 16.29 -4.37
CA GLY A 838 11.85 17.51 -3.63
C GLY A 838 10.38 17.90 -3.74
N HIS A 839 9.70 18.00 -2.60
CA HIS A 839 8.32 18.44 -2.47
C HIS A 839 8.18 19.29 -1.21
N THR A 840 7.26 20.26 -1.21
CA THR A 840 7.14 21.22 -0.11
C THR A 840 5.73 21.18 0.46
N GLY A 841 5.63 20.79 1.73
CA GLY A 841 4.41 20.63 2.50
C GLY A 841 3.38 19.66 1.89
N PRO A 842 2.09 19.78 2.24
CA PRO A 842 1.05 18.88 1.77
C PRO A 842 0.79 19.00 0.27
N THR A 843 0.47 17.87 -0.35
CA THR A 843 -0.07 17.85 -1.71
C THR A 843 -1.44 18.53 -1.77
N ARG A 844 -1.93 18.78 -2.99
CA ARG A 844 -3.25 19.40 -3.17
C ARG A 844 -4.36 18.50 -2.61
N ASN A 845 -4.29 17.20 -2.88
CA ASN A 845 -5.26 16.25 -2.34
C ASN A 845 -5.19 16.19 -0.81
N ALA A 846 -4.00 16.31 -0.21
CA ALA A 846 -3.87 16.32 1.25
C ALA A 846 -4.60 17.50 1.89
N VAL A 847 -4.44 18.69 1.33
CA VAL A 847 -5.19 19.88 1.79
C VAL A 847 -6.70 19.70 1.60
N LEU A 848 -7.14 19.16 0.46
CA LEU A 848 -8.58 19.00 0.19
C LEU A 848 -9.23 17.92 1.07
N TYR A 849 -8.59 16.77 1.27
CA TYR A 849 -9.12 15.75 2.17
C TYR A 849 -9.07 16.19 3.63
N ALA A 850 -8.05 16.95 4.03
CA ALA A 850 -7.99 17.61 5.32
C ALA A 850 -9.24 18.47 5.55
N ILE A 851 -9.56 19.38 4.63
CA ILE A 851 -10.76 20.22 4.74
C ILE A 851 -12.02 19.37 4.71
N ARG A 852 -12.10 18.41 3.78
CA ARG A 852 -13.27 17.53 3.60
C ARG A 852 -13.62 16.80 4.88
N ALA A 853 -12.63 16.22 5.57
CA ALA A 853 -12.83 15.52 6.83
C ALA A 853 -13.36 16.43 7.95
N HIS A 854 -13.11 17.74 7.89
CA HIS A 854 -13.55 18.72 8.90
C HIS A 854 -14.92 19.32 8.61
N LEU A 855 -15.52 19.10 7.43
CA LEU A 855 -16.76 19.79 7.03
C LEU A 855 -17.91 19.57 8.02
N ASP A 856 -18.04 18.35 8.56
CA ASP A 856 -19.09 18.03 9.53
C ASP A 856 -18.86 18.71 10.88
N GLU A 857 -17.60 18.83 11.32
CA GLU A 857 -17.27 19.55 12.55
C GLU A 857 -17.47 21.06 12.39
N LEU A 858 -17.13 21.61 11.22
CA LEU A 858 -17.38 23.02 10.88
C LEU A 858 -18.89 23.35 10.88
N ASP A 859 -19.71 22.46 10.34
CA ASP A 859 -21.17 22.61 10.37
C ASP A 859 -21.72 22.54 11.81
N ARG A 860 -21.18 21.63 12.64
CA ARG A 860 -21.55 21.50 14.07
C ARG A 860 -21.17 22.75 14.88
N GLN A 861 -20.03 23.35 14.58
CA GLN A 861 -19.56 24.60 15.20
C GLN A 861 -20.26 25.85 14.62
N ALA A 862 -21.14 25.69 13.62
CA ALA A 862 -21.83 26.77 12.94
C ALA A 862 -20.86 27.85 12.40
N VAL A 863 -19.73 27.42 11.83
CA VAL A 863 -18.71 28.32 11.31
C VAL A 863 -19.24 29.07 10.08
N PRO A 864 -19.06 30.40 10.00
CA PRO A 864 -19.40 31.16 8.79
C PRO A 864 -18.71 30.58 7.55
N ASN A 865 -19.37 30.60 6.40
CA ASN A 865 -18.88 30.09 5.11
C ASN A 865 -18.65 28.56 5.02
N ALA A 866 -18.93 27.78 6.08
CA ALA A 866 -18.76 26.32 6.06
C ALA A 866 -19.54 25.64 4.92
N ARG A 867 -20.75 26.11 4.63
CA ARG A 867 -21.57 25.60 3.52
C ARG A 867 -20.94 25.84 2.15
N GLU A 868 -20.43 27.04 1.89
CA GLU A 868 -19.76 27.37 0.63
C GLU A 868 -18.47 26.56 0.48
N LEU A 869 -17.72 26.41 1.57
CA LEU A 869 -16.53 25.56 1.62
C LEU A 869 -16.87 24.10 1.30
N ARG A 870 -17.95 23.55 1.86
CA ARG A 870 -18.45 22.19 1.56
C ARG A 870 -18.78 22.03 0.09
N GLU A 871 -19.60 22.92 -0.48
CA GLU A 871 -19.98 22.87 -1.90
C GLU A 871 -18.74 22.92 -2.81
N ARG A 872 -17.77 23.80 -2.51
CA ARG A 872 -16.52 23.89 -3.26
C ARG A 872 -15.65 22.63 -3.14
N VAL A 873 -15.35 22.18 -1.92
CA VAL A 873 -14.41 21.06 -1.68
C VAL A 873 -14.97 19.74 -2.21
N THR A 874 -16.26 19.46 -2.01
CA THR A 874 -16.91 18.26 -2.54
C THR A 874 -16.99 18.25 -4.07
N GLY A 875 -16.92 19.41 -4.73
CA GLY A 875 -16.76 19.52 -6.17
C GLY A 875 -15.34 19.32 -6.68
N LEU A 876 -14.33 19.53 -5.82
CA LEU A 876 -12.90 19.42 -6.16
C LEU A 876 -12.28 18.06 -5.82
N ILE A 877 -12.84 17.34 -4.85
CA ILE A 877 -12.34 16.01 -4.45
C ILE A 877 -13.48 15.05 -4.10
N ALA A 878 -13.32 13.80 -4.56
CA ALA A 878 -14.28 12.73 -4.35
C ALA A 878 -14.35 12.30 -2.87
N GLU A 879 -15.35 11.48 -2.55
CA GLU A 879 -15.40 10.81 -1.25
C GLU A 879 -14.19 9.88 -1.09
N PRO A 880 -13.62 9.78 0.12
CA PRO A 880 -12.41 9.01 0.32
C PRO A 880 -12.69 7.51 0.21
N ASP A 881 -11.82 6.81 -0.51
CA ASP A 881 -11.81 5.36 -0.67
C ASP A 881 -10.44 4.77 -0.29
N GLU A 882 -10.20 3.50 -0.62
CA GLU A 882 -8.94 2.80 -0.32
C GLU A 882 -7.72 3.39 -1.04
N ASP A 883 -7.92 4.14 -2.15
CA ASP A 883 -6.84 4.76 -2.91
C ASP A 883 -6.56 6.20 -2.45
N SER A 884 -7.46 6.83 -1.67
CA SER A 884 -7.37 8.24 -1.26
C SER A 884 -6.17 8.54 -0.36
N PHE A 885 -5.92 7.73 0.67
CA PHE A 885 -4.76 7.92 1.56
C PHE A 885 -3.42 7.79 0.81
N PRO A 886 -3.13 6.70 0.07
CA PRO A 886 -1.95 6.66 -0.80
C PRO A 886 -1.91 7.78 -1.83
N GLY A 887 -3.07 8.21 -2.29
CA GLY A 887 -3.23 9.20 -3.34
C GLY A 887 -2.83 10.60 -2.91
N GLU A 888 -2.93 10.95 -1.63
CA GLU A 888 -2.50 12.25 -1.11
C GLU A 888 -1.02 12.31 -0.71
N MET A 889 -0.41 11.17 -0.35
CA MET A 889 0.86 11.16 0.37
C MET A 889 2.05 11.66 -0.48
N PRO A 890 2.86 12.61 0.02
CA PRO A 890 4.06 13.11 -0.65
C PRO A 890 5.14 12.06 -0.94
N ASN A 891 5.48 11.17 0.01
CA ASN A 891 6.41 10.06 -0.25
C ASN A 891 5.93 9.09 -1.33
N VAL A 892 4.64 9.09 -1.68
CA VAL A 892 4.13 8.23 -2.73
C VAL A 892 4.47 8.79 -4.13
N ILE A 893 4.87 10.06 -4.26
CA ILE A 893 5.38 10.63 -5.53
C ILE A 893 6.57 9.80 -6.07
N PRO A 894 7.69 9.64 -5.33
CA PRO A 894 8.79 8.78 -5.78
C PRO A 894 8.41 7.30 -5.80
N ALA A 895 7.61 6.83 -4.83
CA ALA A 895 7.22 5.42 -4.74
C ALA A 895 6.38 4.96 -5.94
N ARG A 896 5.46 5.79 -6.43
CA ARG A 896 4.61 5.45 -7.57
C ARG A 896 5.43 5.36 -8.85
N LEU A 897 6.47 6.18 -9.00
CA LEU A 897 7.43 6.05 -10.09
C LEU A 897 8.19 4.71 -10.01
N CYS A 898 8.68 4.35 -8.82
CA CYS A 898 9.32 3.05 -8.60
C CYS A 898 8.39 1.88 -8.91
N SER A 899 7.15 1.93 -8.44
CA SER A 899 6.14 0.89 -8.68
C SER A 899 5.80 0.74 -10.15
N TYR A 900 5.61 1.85 -10.87
CA TYR A 900 5.23 1.82 -12.28
C TYR A 900 6.34 1.28 -13.19
N PHE A 901 7.61 1.64 -12.93
CA PHE A 901 8.77 1.26 -13.73
C PHE A 901 9.61 0.10 -13.15
N ASP A 902 9.12 -0.56 -12.10
CA ASP A 902 9.80 -1.67 -11.38
C ASP A 902 11.22 -1.31 -10.90
N LEU A 903 11.40 -0.10 -10.35
CA LEU A 903 12.66 0.37 -9.79
C LEU A 903 12.75 -0.03 -8.31
N ARG A 904 13.86 -0.66 -7.92
CA ARG A 904 14.06 -1.27 -6.59
C ARG A 904 15.31 -0.75 -5.86
N GLY A 905 15.84 0.40 -6.28
CA GLY A 905 16.93 1.10 -5.62
C GLY A 905 16.49 1.64 -4.27
N LEU A 906 16.21 2.92 -4.16
CA LEU A 906 15.56 3.55 -3.01
C LEU A 906 14.52 4.54 -3.52
N ASN A 907 13.55 4.90 -2.70
CA ASN A 907 12.67 6.02 -3.00
C ASN A 907 12.60 6.94 -1.77
N ILE A 908 12.56 8.25 -1.97
CA ILE A 908 12.59 9.24 -0.88
C ILE A 908 11.99 10.56 -1.35
N ALA A 909 11.19 11.20 -0.49
CA ALA A 909 10.80 12.59 -0.62
C ALA A 909 11.56 13.45 0.40
N VAL A 910 11.85 14.71 0.05
CA VAL A 910 12.53 15.68 0.93
C VAL A 910 11.83 17.04 0.88
N ASP A 911 11.82 17.74 2.02
CA ASP A 911 11.22 19.07 2.17
C ASP A 911 12.23 20.08 2.77
N GLY A 912 12.78 20.91 1.88
CA GLY A 912 13.63 22.05 2.21
C GLY A 912 12.94 23.39 2.02
N GLY A 913 11.60 23.43 2.02
CA GLY A 913 10.87 24.64 1.65
C GLY A 913 11.07 25.00 0.17
N GLY A 914 11.52 26.22 -0.12
CA GLY A 914 11.84 26.61 -1.51
C GLY A 914 13.04 25.86 -2.11
N ALA A 915 13.85 25.20 -1.28
CA ALA A 915 15.08 24.52 -1.69
C ALA A 915 14.92 23.01 -1.92
N SER A 916 13.71 22.45 -1.84
CA SER A 916 13.49 20.99 -1.85
C SER A 916 14.10 20.26 -3.06
N LEU A 917 14.16 20.90 -4.25
CA LEU A 917 14.85 20.31 -5.39
C LEU A 917 16.37 20.24 -5.16
N ALA A 918 16.99 21.27 -4.60
CA ALA A 918 18.41 21.26 -4.27
C ALA A 918 18.71 20.12 -3.29
N ASP A 919 17.92 19.98 -2.22
CA ASP A 919 18.05 18.87 -1.27
C ASP A 919 17.95 17.50 -1.96
N ALA A 920 17.07 17.36 -2.96
CA ALA A 920 16.95 16.13 -3.74
C ALA A 920 18.24 15.81 -4.53
N PHE A 921 18.92 16.82 -5.08
CA PHE A 921 20.23 16.64 -5.72
C PHE A 921 21.31 16.24 -4.70
N GLU A 922 21.33 16.87 -3.53
CA GLU A 922 22.30 16.55 -2.48
C GLU A 922 22.12 15.13 -1.94
N VAL A 923 20.87 14.69 -1.78
CA VAL A 923 20.55 13.33 -1.38
C VAL A 923 20.93 12.34 -2.49
N ALA A 924 20.68 12.68 -3.75
CA ALA A 924 21.10 11.86 -4.90
C ALA A 924 22.62 11.65 -4.92
N GLU A 925 23.39 12.72 -4.71
CA GLU A 925 24.86 12.68 -4.67
C GLU A 925 25.35 11.70 -3.58
N ARG A 926 24.81 11.80 -2.36
CA ARG A 926 25.18 10.91 -1.24
C ARG A 926 25.00 9.43 -1.57
N TYR A 927 23.90 9.06 -2.19
CA TYR A 927 23.63 7.65 -2.49
C TYR A 927 24.42 7.13 -3.69
N LEU A 928 24.69 7.98 -4.69
CA LEU A 928 25.55 7.63 -5.83
C LEU A 928 27.01 7.45 -5.40
N ASP A 929 27.49 8.32 -4.51
CA ASP A 929 28.88 8.34 -4.05
C ASP A 929 29.26 7.09 -3.26
N PHE A 930 28.34 6.54 -2.48
CA PHE A 930 28.57 5.30 -1.72
C PHE A 930 28.16 4.02 -2.47
N GLY A 931 27.70 4.13 -3.73
CA GLY A 931 27.45 2.96 -4.59
C GLY A 931 26.17 2.15 -4.31
N ASP A 932 25.29 2.67 -3.44
CA ASP A 932 23.96 2.11 -3.15
C ASP A 932 23.10 2.01 -4.40
N VAL A 933 23.23 3.03 -5.23
CA VAL A 933 22.55 3.22 -6.50
C VAL A 933 23.57 3.53 -7.58
N ASP A 934 23.23 3.16 -8.80
CA ASP A 934 24.00 3.46 -10.00
C ASP A 934 23.39 4.64 -10.76
N VAL A 935 22.08 4.84 -10.61
CA VAL A 935 21.32 5.91 -11.25
C VAL A 935 20.34 6.46 -10.23
N VAL A 936 20.21 7.78 -10.16
CA VAL A 936 19.17 8.46 -9.39
C VAL A 936 18.31 9.30 -10.32
N LEU A 937 17.00 9.13 -10.20
CA LEU A 937 16.01 10.02 -10.77
C LEU A 937 15.68 11.10 -9.71
N ALA A 938 16.31 12.26 -9.81
CA ALA A 938 16.07 13.39 -8.92
C ALA A 938 14.99 14.30 -9.52
N ALA A 939 13.99 14.68 -8.73
CA ALA A 939 12.88 15.48 -9.22
C ALA A 939 12.50 16.61 -8.26
N GLY A 940 11.89 17.66 -8.80
CA GLY A 940 11.19 18.69 -8.04
C GLY A 940 9.74 18.72 -8.52
N SER A 941 8.77 18.64 -7.61
CA SER A 941 7.35 18.50 -7.98
C SER A 941 6.45 19.38 -7.13
N ASN A 942 5.72 20.28 -7.77
CA ASN A 942 4.63 21.03 -7.15
C ASN A 942 3.34 20.88 -7.96
N GLY A 943 2.26 20.52 -7.30
CA GLY A 943 0.91 20.42 -7.87
C GLY A 943 -0.14 21.08 -6.99
N ASN A 944 0.27 21.87 -6.00
CA ASN A 944 -0.64 22.57 -5.12
C ASN A 944 -0.75 24.03 -5.56
N SER A 945 -1.89 24.37 -6.15
CA SER A 945 -2.24 25.72 -6.62
C SER A 945 -3.42 26.32 -5.83
N LEU A 946 -3.78 25.74 -4.68
CA LEU A 946 -4.85 26.27 -3.84
C LEU A 946 -4.47 27.67 -3.32
N THR A 947 -5.46 28.54 -3.15
CA THR A 947 -5.18 29.92 -2.72
C THR A 947 -4.67 29.97 -1.27
N SER A 948 -5.17 29.11 -0.38
CA SER A 948 -4.62 28.94 0.98
C SER A 948 -3.14 28.59 0.97
N TRP A 949 -2.73 27.71 0.06
CA TRP A 949 -1.34 27.30 -0.13
C TRP A 949 -0.45 28.50 -0.48
N GLY A 950 -0.85 29.28 -1.49
CA GLY A 950 -0.13 30.49 -1.90
C GLY A 950 -0.04 31.56 -0.81
N ARG A 951 -1.10 31.72 0.01
CA ARG A 951 -1.08 32.66 1.15
C ARG A 951 -0.12 32.23 2.25
N LEU A 952 -0.09 30.95 2.60
CA LEU A 952 0.83 30.42 3.61
C LEU A 952 2.29 30.52 3.19
N LEU A 953 2.60 30.42 1.90
CA LEU A 953 3.97 30.59 1.41
C LEU A 953 4.43 32.06 1.32
N GLY A 954 3.61 33.04 1.75
CA GLY A 954 3.99 34.45 1.80
C GLY A 954 3.41 35.33 0.68
N GLY A 955 2.49 34.80 -0.15
CA GLY A 955 1.82 35.51 -1.23
C GLY A 955 2.60 35.50 -2.56
N GLY A 956 1.89 35.21 -3.65
CA GLY A 956 2.46 35.11 -5.01
C GLY A 956 1.64 34.16 -5.89
N GLU A 957 1.84 34.22 -7.21
CA GLU A 957 1.28 33.19 -8.10
C GLU A 957 2.10 31.92 -8.01
N ILE A 958 1.50 30.83 -7.53
CA ILE A 958 2.15 29.52 -7.44
C ILE A 958 2.08 28.81 -8.79
N GLY A 959 3.25 28.38 -9.28
CA GLY A 959 3.37 27.56 -10.48
C GLY A 959 3.31 26.06 -10.21
N GLU A 960 2.59 25.31 -11.03
CA GLU A 960 2.56 23.85 -11.02
C GLU A 960 3.56 23.27 -12.03
N GLY A 961 4.19 22.16 -11.68
CA GLY A 961 5.10 21.46 -12.57
C GLY A 961 5.92 20.37 -11.89
N THR A 962 6.40 19.43 -12.70
CA THR A 962 7.44 18.47 -12.29
C THR A 962 8.62 18.56 -13.24
N PHE A 963 9.82 18.61 -12.68
CA PHE A 963 11.09 18.50 -13.39
C PHE A 963 11.80 17.25 -12.90
N LEU A 964 12.27 16.40 -13.81
CA LEU A 964 12.89 15.11 -13.52
C LEU A 964 14.23 15.01 -14.23
N PHE A 965 15.29 14.72 -13.48
CA PHE A 965 16.67 14.61 -13.92
C PHE A 965 17.20 13.21 -13.65
N ALA A 966 17.94 12.65 -14.60
CA ALA A 966 18.68 11.40 -14.42
C ALA A 966 20.15 11.72 -14.12
N ILE A 967 20.60 11.31 -12.94
CA ILE A 967 21.95 11.56 -12.41
C ILE A 967 22.67 10.23 -12.24
N THR A 968 23.95 10.19 -12.62
CA THR A 968 24.80 9.01 -12.44
C THR A 968 26.26 9.41 -12.26
N ARG A 969 27.13 8.45 -11.91
CA ARG A 969 28.58 8.62 -11.89
C ARG A 969 29.11 8.85 -13.32
N LYS A 970 30.08 9.75 -13.48
CA LYS A 970 30.67 10.09 -14.79
C LYS A 970 31.22 8.87 -15.54
N SER A 971 31.81 7.93 -14.84
CA SER A 971 32.38 6.67 -15.34
C SER A 971 31.30 5.78 -15.94
N LEU A 972 30.16 5.66 -15.27
CA LEU A 972 29.01 4.91 -15.78
C LEU A 972 28.42 5.62 -17.01
N ALA A 973 28.28 6.95 -16.97
CA ALA A 973 27.82 7.71 -18.14
C ALA A 973 28.71 7.48 -19.37
N LEU A 974 30.04 7.54 -19.20
CA LEU A 974 31.00 7.29 -20.27
C LEU A 974 30.98 5.84 -20.76
N ALA A 975 30.90 4.86 -19.85
CA ALA A 975 30.83 3.44 -20.18
C ALA A 975 29.57 3.10 -20.98
N GLU A 976 28.46 3.79 -20.70
CA GLU A 976 27.16 3.60 -21.35
C GLU A 976 26.98 4.48 -22.61
N GLY A 977 28.00 5.28 -22.97
CA GLY A 977 27.95 6.17 -24.13
C GLY A 977 26.88 7.27 -24.02
N LEU A 978 26.55 7.69 -22.80
CA LEU A 978 25.55 8.71 -22.53
C LEU A 978 26.16 10.11 -22.60
N PRO A 979 25.39 11.13 -23.04
CA PRO A 979 25.86 12.50 -23.00
C PRO A 979 25.99 12.97 -21.56
N VAL A 980 27.07 13.70 -21.25
CA VAL A 980 27.20 14.47 -20.01
C VAL A 980 26.64 15.86 -20.28
N LEU A 981 25.47 16.15 -19.70
CA LEU A 981 24.80 17.44 -19.90
C LEU A 981 25.34 18.52 -18.94
N ALA A 982 25.61 18.12 -17.69
CA ALA A 982 26.21 18.96 -16.66
C ALA A 982 26.86 18.09 -15.58
N GLU A 983 27.86 18.63 -14.90
CA GLU A 983 28.36 18.08 -13.62
C GLU A 983 27.53 18.65 -12.47
N VAL A 984 27.19 17.83 -11.49
CA VAL A 984 26.46 18.24 -10.29
C VAL A 984 27.48 18.66 -9.24
N SER A 985 27.42 19.93 -8.82
CA SER A 985 28.17 20.49 -7.70
C SER A 985 27.21 21.33 -6.88
N VAL A 986 26.86 20.88 -5.67
CA VAL A 986 25.79 21.53 -4.88
C VAL A 986 26.30 22.68 -4.00
N GLU A 987 27.60 22.71 -3.67
CA GLU A 987 28.20 23.81 -2.89
C GLU A 987 28.11 25.18 -3.59
N SER A 988 28.20 25.22 -4.92
CA SER A 988 28.12 26.47 -5.70
C SER A 988 26.69 26.90 -6.03
N ALA A 989 25.75 25.96 -6.12
CA ALA A 989 24.40 26.25 -6.61
C ALA A 989 23.48 26.86 -5.53
N VAL A 990 23.68 26.50 -4.26
CA VAL A 990 22.88 27.04 -3.14
C VAL A 990 23.27 28.49 -2.84
N GLU A 991 24.55 28.85 -2.90
CA GLU A 991 25.01 30.25 -2.74
C GLU A 991 24.46 31.15 -3.86
N GLU A 992 24.56 30.73 -5.13
CA GLU A 992 24.02 31.47 -6.27
C GLU A 992 22.48 31.56 -6.24
N MET A 993 21.77 30.51 -5.80
CA MET A 993 20.31 30.52 -5.69
C MET A 993 19.82 31.41 -4.54
N LEU A 994 20.49 31.39 -3.39
CA LEU A 994 20.18 32.27 -2.26
C LEU A 994 20.45 33.74 -2.63
N GLU A 995 21.50 34.03 -3.41
CA GLU A 995 21.73 35.37 -3.98
C GLU A 995 20.66 35.78 -5.02
N ALA A 996 20.06 34.84 -5.74
CA ALA A 996 19.01 35.13 -6.72
C ALA A 996 17.60 35.27 -6.11
N ILE A 997 17.37 34.67 -4.94
CA ILE A 997 16.09 34.75 -4.19
C ILE A 997 16.06 36.00 -3.28
N ALA A 998 17.21 36.46 -2.79
CA ALA A 998 17.37 37.70 -2.03
C ALA A 998 17.27 38.95 -2.93
#